data_AF-A0A8K0VX96-F1
#
_entry.id   AF-A0A8K0VX96-F1
#
_cell.length_a   1.000
_cell.length_b   1.000
_cell.length_c   1.000
_cell.angle_alpha   90.00
_cell.angle_beta   90.00
_cell.angle_gamma   90.00
#
_symmetry.space_group_name_H-M   'P 1'
#
loop_
_entity.id
_entity.type
_entity.pdbx_description
1 polymer ?
#
loop_
_entity_poly.entity_id
_entity_poly.type
_entity_poly.pdbx_seq_one_letter_code
_entity_poly.pdbx_strand_id
1 'polypeptide(L)'
;MAYDFRTLRDSLYISLAESAFVPRIWVDAQNTFVDQIEQRFFPAGTSETVLTASKLERVFNHVVATQEGRSLGIGARQLARHFESRKLHTFLAILITTKCDIEPLVSFTACLVAPSSWTDAHQTLATLPIERRESISYVLGDDVTADLFFKSQHDFFAPIIEKNKEVKGKYRRLPYVEEKLIGQGSFGKIYEVVISPHHFKDGHGMSNNTGLRLARKDFELSAEDRAHEKERDVLREIVRNAKKHNNIMKSLGSLEIGSTYSLFMPLAECDLKQYMEKNPTAPETPSQKAQIVQSCVGLAGAIFFLHEELESPVYEKLSCFHMDLKPQNILVVHDPETGEQYWKLSDFNMSRVKMKPKPLDEPLSLRRSLTFNDNHLEINKLFKRRAPGIADASIADYTMNRRGWGTYLAPEACIDGYRVQAESDTWSLGCVISVVFSYLYGGQPAVTEFANLRSKNGLDTFFSFSGNNEPHKLSDAQLNDAVKRWHNQLRMETKKRNTGEGAIFDGMIKFLGQKVLVIDPKQRQQTKDIRDQLIIAFKAFRSMAGEGPISPRHPQSRFSMSRLRNAPWRRRSDVEVNQDWRMPFATDVRSCVFGPNAHPMVCITDHTIYAYSLDHVLISEDTEDFHENLMIYGQATPSVRGRQWTQVGVTNQFIVAATNHHEFECYIYHISTPGNHNTRLELIHHWEVKLPRIWKLAVSPDAQYVAFVLCHNGARDATGLLYITRLDYGEASQPESRFYSIISSSSEGSSNSSTPLGRPITLPCPAEDVCELRFSEVNGLYVVSKPRHSNSSTGNVMHVYAWSIQGTRRTALTPCAIRHEGRDDLLHGLFTCFAPFNRDLAFVMLSEERRIIVRAWNLQRYLQSNARGYRLLHILVDQDDQQILAFGTREAHNDLHLLSIPASNMREELNLRPGHRLPGLTYHSRFVAAVNTTSAGTITRRCVLIAALEGATIRIVRHSLEL
;
A
#
# COMPACT_ATOMS: atom_id res chain seq x y z
N MET A 1 -52.12 29.63 21.43
CA MET A 1 -51.27 29.65 22.63
C MET A 1 -49.84 29.79 22.18
N ALA A 2 -49.20 30.92 22.46
CA ALA A 2 -47.77 31.08 22.18
C ALA A 2 -47.00 30.12 23.09
N TYR A 3 -46.30 29.14 22.50
CA TYR A 3 -45.48 28.21 23.27
C TYR A 3 -44.38 29.00 24.00
N ASP A 4 -44.19 28.78 25.30
CA ASP A 4 -43.09 29.36 26.05
C ASP A 4 -41.74 28.82 25.53
N PHE A 5 -40.71 29.68 25.48
CA PHE A 5 -39.37 29.30 25.02
C PHE A 5 -38.81 28.12 25.83
N ARG A 6 -39.08 28.08 27.14
CA ARG A 6 -38.66 26.98 28.01
C ARG A 6 -39.21 25.64 27.55
N THR A 7 -40.48 25.59 27.14
CA THR A 7 -41.11 24.38 26.60
C THR A 7 -40.45 23.93 25.29
N LEU A 8 -40.12 24.87 24.40
CA LEU A 8 -39.39 24.55 23.17
C LEU A 8 -37.98 24.02 23.47
N ARG A 9 -37.24 24.71 24.33
CA ARG A 9 -35.88 24.32 24.76
C ARG A 9 -35.87 22.93 25.38
N ASP A 10 -36.79 22.65 26.30
CA ASP A 10 -36.87 21.36 26.98
C ASP A 10 -37.24 20.23 25.99
N SER A 11 -38.11 20.51 25.02
CA SER A 11 -38.39 19.58 23.92
C SER A 11 -37.15 19.30 23.06
N LEU A 12 -36.37 20.33 22.72
CA LEU A 12 -35.11 20.15 21.98
C LEU A 12 -34.06 19.40 22.80
N TYR A 13 -33.97 19.68 24.11
CA TYR A 13 -33.11 18.95 25.03
C TYR A 13 -33.47 17.47 25.09
N ILE A 14 -34.76 17.12 25.15
CA ILE A 14 -35.21 15.72 25.12
C ILE A 14 -34.76 15.06 23.81
N SER A 15 -34.97 15.70 22.66
CA SER A 15 -34.50 15.15 21.37
C SER A 15 -32.98 14.96 21.31
N LEU A 16 -32.20 15.88 21.89
CA LEU A 16 -30.74 15.73 22.01
C LEU A 16 -30.39 14.56 22.93
N ALA A 17 -31.00 14.49 24.12
CA ALA A 17 -30.74 13.49 25.13
C ALA A 17 -31.10 12.07 24.66
N GLU A 18 -32.18 11.91 23.89
CA GLU A 18 -32.58 10.65 23.24
C GLU A 18 -31.55 10.19 22.19
N SER A 19 -30.78 11.13 21.63
CA SER A 19 -29.73 10.84 20.64
C SER A 19 -28.35 10.63 21.28
N ALA A 20 -28.21 10.81 22.60
CA ALA A 20 -26.96 10.62 23.31
C ALA A 20 -26.72 9.13 23.63
N PHE A 21 -25.45 8.73 23.71
CA PHE A 21 -25.07 7.41 24.20
C PHE A 21 -24.61 7.47 25.65
N VAL A 22 -25.04 6.48 26.44
CA VAL A 22 -24.47 6.17 27.75
C VAL A 22 -23.61 4.91 27.59
N PRO A 23 -22.29 4.98 27.79
CA PRO A 23 -21.41 3.83 27.61
C PRO A 23 -21.76 2.68 28.55
N ARG A 24 -21.78 1.45 28.03
CA ARG A 24 -21.97 0.22 28.80
C ARG A 24 -20.64 -0.51 29.00
N ILE A 25 -20.30 -0.79 30.26
CA ILE A 25 -19.12 -1.60 30.59
C ILE A 25 -19.58 -2.98 31.05
N TRP A 26 -19.15 -4.01 30.34
CA TRP A 26 -19.40 -5.40 30.71
C TRP A 26 -18.42 -5.84 31.80
N VAL A 27 -18.93 -6.39 32.90
CA VAL A 27 -18.15 -6.63 34.13
C VAL A 27 -17.80 -8.11 34.34
N ASP A 28 -18.57 -9.03 33.78
CA ASP A 28 -18.35 -10.48 33.95
C ASP A 28 -18.61 -11.32 32.67
N ALA A 29 -18.29 -12.62 32.75
CA ALA A 29 -18.52 -13.58 31.68
C ALA A 29 -20.00 -13.97 31.51
N GLN A 30 -20.83 -13.67 32.51
CA GLN A 30 -22.28 -13.89 32.54
C GLN A 30 -23.06 -12.76 31.84
N ASN A 31 -22.35 -11.84 31.18
CA ASN A 31 -22.95 -10.76 30.40
C ASN A 31 -23.76 -9.77 31.28
N THR A 32 -23.24 -9.42 32.45
CA THR A 32 -23.74 -8.25 33.20
C THR A 32 -22.99 -6.98 32.77
N PHE A 33 -23.71 -5.84 32.70
CA PHE A 33 -23.13 -4.54 32.34
C PHE A 33 -23.55 -3.44 33.30
N VAL A 34 -22.71 -2.41 33.39
CA VAL A 34 -22.95 -1.18 34.15
C VAL A 34 -22.96 0.01 33.20
N ASP A 35 -24.02 0.82 33.26
CA ASP A 35 -24.14 2.06 32.51
C ASP A 35 -23.29 3.17 33.15
N GLN A 36 -22.41 3.80 32.36
CA GLN A 36 -21.56 4.90 32.78
C GLN A 36 -22.24 6.24 32.51
N ILE A 37 -23.26 6.57 33.30
CA ILE A 37 -24.10 7.76 33.10
C ILE A 37 -23.26 9.05 33.02
N GLU A 38 -22.19 9.16 33.81
CA GLU A 38 -21.27 10.31 33.84
C GLU A 38 -20.37 10.43 32.60
N GLN A 39 -20.27 9.35 31.81
CA GLN A 39 -19.49 9.30 30.56
C GLN A 39 -20.37 9.45 29.31
N ARG A 40 -21.61 9.93 29.50
CA ARG A 40 -22.51 10.24 28.38
C ARG A 40 -21.83 11.16 27.37
N PHE A 41 -22.06 10.88 26.09
CA PHE A 41 -21.61 11.73 25.00
C PHE A 41 -22.64 11.78 23.86
N PHE A 42 -22.53 12.81 23.04
CA PHE A 42 -23.34 12.99 21.84
C PHE A 42 -22.53 12.58 20.60
N PRO A 43 -23.04 11.68 19.75
CA PRO A 43 -22.44 11.36 18.45
C PRO A 43 -22.10 12.59 17.60
N ALA A 44 -21.00 12.52 16.85
CA ALA A 44 -20.72 13.55 15.85
C ALA A 44 -21.89 13.67 14.85
N GLY A 45 -22.36 14.89 14.56
CA GLY A 45 -23.52 15.13 13.70
C GLY A 45 -24.88 15.16 14.41
N THR A 46 -24.92 14.87 15.72
CA THR A 46 -26.18 14.88 16.51
C THR A 46 -26.85 16.25 16.47
N SER A 47 -26.07 17.32 16.64
CA SER A 47 -26.59 18.69 16.71
C SER A 47 -27.30 19.09 15.42
N GLU A 48 -26.72 18.79 14.27
CA GLU A 48 -27.27 19.07 12.94
C GLU A 48 -28.54 18.26 12.67
N THR A 49 -28.54 17.00 13.09
CA THR A 49 -29.70 16.10 12.91
C THR A 49 -30.89 16.56 13.74
N VAL A 50 -30.65 17.01 14.97
CA VAL A 50 -31.71 17.44 15.88
C VAL A 50 -32.18 18.87 15.57
N LEU A 51 -31.26 19.79 15.27
CA LEU A 51 -31.54 21.22 15.04
C LEU A 51 -31.77 21.53 13.55
N THR A 52 -32.87 21.01 13.00
CA THR A 52 -33.26 21.26 11.60
C THR A 52 -33.64 22.72 11.34
N ALA A 53 -33.59 23.17 10.08
CA ALA A 53 -33.98 24.52 9.66
C ALA A 53 -35.32 25.00 10.25
N SER A 54 -36.32 24.12 10.28
CA SER A 54 -37.65 24.42 10.86
C SER A 54 -37.59 24.65 12.38
N LYS A 55 -36.80 23.84 13.10
CA LYS A 55 -36.59 24.02 14.54
C LYS A 55 -35.76 25.27 14.83
N LEU A 56 -34.76 25.58 14.02
CA LEU A 56 -33.98 26.81 14.12
C LEU A 56 -34.85 28.06 13.91
N GLU A 57 -35.71 28.09 12.89
CA GLU A 57 -36.65 29.20 12.66
C GLU A 57 -37.59 29.38 13.86
N ARG A 58 -38.06 28.30 14.50
CA ARG A 58 -38.85 28.38 15.75
C ARG A 58 -38.05 28.96 16.91
N VAL A 59 -36.80 28.56 17.09
CA VAL A 59 -35.92 29.12 18.13
C VAL A 59 -35.71 30.62 17.90
N PHE A 60 -35.39 31.03 16.67
CA PHE A 60 -35.16 32.44 16.36
C PHE A 60 -36.45 33.29 16.36
N ASN A 61 -37.64 32.70 16.19
CA ASN A 61 -38.90 33.41 16.40
C ASN A 61 -39.06 33.89 17.85
N HIS A 62 -38.58 33.10 18.83
CA HIS A 62 -38.57 33.54 20.23
C HIS A 62 -37.54 34.64 20.47
N VAL A 63 -36.37 34.57 19.82
CA VAL A 63 -35.35 35.63 19.89
C VAL A 63 -35.90 36.93 19.32
N VAL A 64 -36.45 36.93 18.11
CA VAL A 64 -37.02 38.14 17.47
C VAL A 64 -38.25 38.67 18.21
N ALA A 65 -38.92 37.86 19.04
CA ALA A 65 -40.02 38.33 19.88
C ALA A 65 -39.56 39.20 21.06
N THR A 66 -38.30 39.11 21.50
CA THR A 66 -37.75 39.94 22.59
C THR A 66 -37.43 41.37 22.14
N GLN A 67 -37.33 42.31 23.07
CA GLN A 67 -37.02 43.70 22.76
C GLN A 67 -35.64 43.84 22.08
N GLU A 68 -34.63 43.17 22.62
CA GLU A 68 -33.27 43.15 22.07
C GLU A 68 -33.22 42.44 20.71
N GLY A 69 -33.96 41.33 20.53
CA GLY A 69 -34.02 40.65 19.24
C GLY A 69 -34.68 41.47 18.14
N ARG A 70 -35.72 42.27 18.45
CA ARG A 70 -36.31 43.23 17.50
C ARG A 70 -35.31 44.29 17.06
N SER A 71 -34.42 44.71 17.96
CA SER A 71 -33.39 45.74 17.67
C SER A 71 -32.34 45.27 16.65
N LEU A 72 -32.20 43.94 16.45
CA LEU A 72 -31.30 43.37 15.44
C LEU A 72 -31.78 43.65 14.01
N GLY A 73 -33.07 43.89 13.78
CA GLY A 73 -33.63 44.19 12.46
C GLY A 73 -33.59 43.03 11.46
N ILE A 74 -33.34 41.79 11.91
CA ILE A 74 -33.23 40.59 11.06
C ILE A 74 -34.34 39.59 11.41
N GLY A 75 -35.04 39.08 10.40
CA GLY A 75 -36.09 38.08 10.59
C GLY A 75 -35.56 36.68 10.98
N ALA A 76 -36.37 35.89 11.68
CA ALA A 76 -35.98 34.57 12.21
C ALA A 76 -35.43 33.61 11.14
N ARG A 77 -36.04 33.61 9.94
CA ARG A 77 -35.57 32.78 8.80
C ARG A 77 -34.18 33.18 8.31
N GLN A 78 -33.87 34.47 8.32
CA GLN A 78 -32.56 34.98 7.91
C GLN A 78 -31.50 34.68 8.98
N LEU A 79 -31.85 34.78 10.26
CA LEU A 79 -31.01 34.31 11.37
C LEU A 79 -30.70 32.82 11.26
N ALA A 80 -31.70 31.97 10.93
CA ALA A 80 -31.49 30.55 10.71
C ALA A 80 -30.50 30.27 9.56
N ARG A 81 -30.61 31.00 8.44
CA ARG A 81 -29.65 30.89 7.32
C ARG A 81 -28.25 31.32 7.70
N HIS A 82 -28.11 32.43 8.43
CA HIS A 82 -26.81 32.86 8.96
C HIS A 82 -26.25 31.76 9.86
N PHE A 83 -27.03 31.25 10.81
CA PHE A 83 -26.63 30.17 11.71
C PHE A 83 -26.12 28.92 10.96
N GLU A 84 -26.85 28.45 9.94
CA GLU A 84 -26.48 27.29 9.13
C GLU A 84 -25.19 27.53 8.34
N SER A 85 -25.08 28.67 7.66
CA SER A 85 -23.86 29.05 6.92
C SER A 85 -22.62 29.11 7.83
N ARG A 86 -22.85 29.38 9.12
CA ARG A 86 -21.83 29.51 10.16
C ARG A 86 -21.54 28.21 10.92
N LYS A 87 -22.27 27.12 10.64
CA LYS A 87 -22.10 25.81 11.29
C LYS A 87 -22.14 25.87 12.82
N LEU A 88 -23.02 26.68 13.41
CA LEU A 88 -23.11 26.90 14.86
C LEU A 88 -23.96 25.87 15.62
N HIS A 89 -24.34 24.75 14.98
CA HIS A 89 -25.24 23.72 15.53
C HIS A 89 -24.78 23.19 16.88
N THR A 90 -23.52 22.77 16.99
CA THR A 90 -22.97 22.22 18.25
C THR A 90 -22.97 23.25 19.37
N PHE A 91 -22.68 24.52 19.06
CA PHE A 91 -22.71 25.60 20.06
C PHE A 91 -24.11 25.75 20.66
N LEU A 92 -25.14 25.85 19.79
CA LEU A 92 -26.52 25.97 20.26
C LEU A 92 -26.99 24.69 20.98
N ALA A 93 -26.56 23.51 20.54
CA ALA A 93 -26.87 22.26 21.21
C ALA A 93 -26.32 22.23 22.65
N ILE A 94 -25.07 22.66 22.86
CA ILE A 94 -24.48 22.80 24.20
C ILE A 94 -25.33 23.78 25.03
N LEU A 95 -25.66 24.95 24.48
CA LEU A 95 -26.46 25.96 25.16
C LEU A 95 -27.88 25.47 25.54
N ILE A 96 -28.48 24.61 24.71
CA ILE A 96 -29.75 23.93 25.04
C ILE A 96 -29.54 22.92 26.17
N THR A 97 -28.46 22.15 26.15
CA THR A 97 -28.16 21.17 27.22
C THR A 97 -27.87 21.79 28.57
N THR A 98 -27.37 23.03 28.61
CA THR A 98 -27.20 23.78 29.86
C THR A 98 -28.49 24.39 30.38
N LYS A 99 -29.63 24.19 29.68
CA LYS A 99 -30.94 24.76 30.01
C LYS A 99 -30.91 26.28 30.16
N CYS A 100 -30.22 26.98 29.25
CA CYS A 100 -30.20 28.45 29.23
C CYS A 100 -31.61 29.07 29.20
N ASP A 101 -31.77 30.25 29.79
CA ASP A 101 -32.94 31.10 29.56
C ASP A 101 -32.81 31.86 28.21
N ILE A 102 -33.77 32.72 27.88
CA ILE A 102 -33.83 33.37 26.57
C ILE A 102 -32.74 34.44 26.41
N GLU A 103 -32.31 35.07 27.50
CA GLU A 103 -31.35 36.18 27.51
C GLU A 103 -29.95 35.74 27.01
N PRO A 104 -29.33 34.64 27.49
CA PRO A 104 -28.08 34.14 26.91
C PRO A 104 -28.19 33.77 25.43
N LEU A 105 -29.35 33.27 24.99
CA LEU A 105 -29.59 32.93 23.59
C LEU A 105 -29.69 34.20 22.71
N VAL A 106 -30.30 35.27 23.22
CA VAL A 106 -30.35 36.57 22.55
C VAL A 106 -28.94 37.14 22.41
N SER A 107 -28.14 37.12 23.48
CA SER A 107 -26.75 37.59 23.47
C SER A 107 -25.88 36.79 22.48
N PHE A 108 -25.96 35.45 22.51
CA PHE A 108 -25.31 34.57 21.54
C PHE A 108 -25.73 34.92 20.10
N THR A 109 -27.02 35.17 19.87
CA THR A 109 -27.54 35.52 18.54
C THR A 109 -26.97 36.86 18.08
N ALA A 110 -26.99 37.88 18.93
CA ALA A 110 -26.44 39.20 18.64
C ALA A 110 -24.93 39.14 18.35
N CYS A 111 -24.19 38.31 19.09
CA CYS A 111 -22.74 38.21 19.00
C CYS A 111 -22.27 37.34 17.82
N LEU A 112 -22.86 36.16 17.59
CA LEU A 112 -22.32 35.17 16.64
C LEU A 112 -23.21 34.91 15.40
N VAL A 113 -24.50 35.27 15.42
CA VAL A 113 -25.46 34.91 14.35
C VAL A 113 -25.92 36.12 13.54
N ALA A 114 -26.25 37.23 14.20
CA ALA A 114 -26.79 38.44 13.60
C ALA A 114 -25.77 39.29 12.79
N PRO A 115 -24.46 39.36 13.13
CA PRO A 115 -23.53 40.28 12.46
C PRO A 115 -23.55 40.12 10.94
N SER A 116 -23.63 41.21 10.17
CA SER A 116 -23.74 41.16 8.71
C SER A 116 -22.43 40.75 8.01
N SER A 117 -21.29 41.03 8.65
CA SER A 117 -19.96 40.56 8.24
C SER A 117 -19.40 39.62 9.30
N TRP A 118 -18.81 38.50 8.87
CA TRP A 118 -18.26 37.49 9.77
C TRP A 118 -16.74 37.52 9.72
N THR A 119 -16.13 38.05 10.78
CA THR A 119 -14.69 38.29 10.87
C THR A 119 -13.97 37.16 11.62
N ASP A 120 -12.64 37.13 11.52
CA ASP A 120 -11.78 36.17 12.24
C ASP A 120 -12.00 36.18 13.76
N ALA A 121 -12.33 37.35 14.34
CA ALA A 121 -12.65 37.46 15.76
C ALA A 121 -13.91 36.65 16.13
N HIS A 122 -14.94 36.71 15.29
CA HIS A 122 -16.15 35.91 15.50
C HIS A 122 -15.88 34.41 15.28
N GLN A 123 -15.06 34.06 14.28
CA GLN A 123 -14.67 32.67 14.06
C GLN A 123 -13.91 32.11 15.27
N THR A 124 -13.02 32.92 15.87
CA THR A 124 -12.29 32.56 17.09
C THR A 124 -13.27 32.31 18.26
N LEU A 125 -14.24 33.20 18.47
CA LEU A 125 -15.26 33.05 19.52
C LEU A 125 -16.21 31.86 19.29
N ALA A 126 -16.45 31.48 18.03
CA ALA A 126 -17.29 30.35 17.66
C ALA A 126 -16.56 28.99 17.61
N THR A 127 -15.22 29.00 17.73
CA THR A 127 -14.42 27.77 17.65
C THR A 127 -14.56 26.96 18.93
N LEU A 128 -15.04 25.73 18.79
CA LEU A 128 -15.19 24.77 19.87
C LEU A 128 -14.12 23.67 19.78
N PRO A 129 -13.69 23.07 20.91
CA PRO A 129 -14.06 23.43 22.28
C PRO A 129 -13.45 24.78 22.70
N ILE A 130 -14.20 25.57 23.48
CA ILE A 130 -13.73 26.85 24.00
C ILE A 130 -12.66 26.59 25.05
N GLU A 131 -11.49 27.20 24.86
CA GLU A 131 -10.34 27.07 25.78
C GLU A 131 -10.39 28.06 26.94
N ARG A 132 -10.98 29.24 26.75
CA ARG A 132 -11.01 30.34 27.73
C ARG A 132 -12.43 30.64 28.19
N ARG A 133 -12.66 30.57 29.49
CA ARG A 133 -13.98 30.78 30.11
C ARG A 133 -14.49 32.21 29.88
N GLU A 134 -13.60 33.20 29.83
CA GLU A 134 -13.96 34.61 29.64
C GLU A 134 -14.59 34.86 28.27
N SER A 135 -14.18 34.09 27.26
CA SER A 135 -14.72 34.21 25.90
C SER A 135 -16.19 33.81 25.82
N ILE A 136 -16.59 32.77 26.55
CA ILE A 136 -18.00 32.36 26.60
C ILE A 136 -18.85 33.31 27.44
N SER A 137 -18.32 33.86 28.53
CA SER A 137 -19.00 34.93 29.29
C SER A 137 -19.28 36.15 28.43
N TYR A 138 -18.33 36.56 27.59
CA TYR A 138 -18.53 37.65 26.64
C TYR A 138 -19.64 37.34 25.61
N VAL A 139 -19.67 36.13 25.07
CA VAL A 139 -20.67 35.71 24.05
C VAL A 139 -22.07 35.56 24.64
N LEU A 140 -22.20 35.05 25.87
CA LEU A 140 -23.49 34.76 26.48
C LEU A 140 -24.02 35.92 27.34
N GLY A 141 -23.16 36.81 27.84
CA GLY A 141 -23.55 37.86 28.79
C GLY A 141 -24.04 37.33 30.14
N ASP A 142 -23.88 36.04 30.42
CA ASP A 142 -24.30 35.38 31.66
C ASP A 142 -23.23 34.40 32.14
N ASP A 143 -22.67 34.69 33.31
CA ASP A 143 -21.56 33.94 33.89
C ASP A 143 -21.97 32.53 34.36
N VAL A 144 -23.21 32.34 34.80
CA VAL A 144 -23.71 31.04 35.27
C VAL A 144 -23.86 30.07 34.10
N THR A 145 -24.53 30.50 33.02
CA THR A 145 -24.67 29.70 31.80
C THR A 145 -23.32 29.48 31.14
N ALA A 146 -22.41 30.46 31.17
CA ALA A 146 -21.03 30.32 30.69
C ALA A 146 -20.26 29.21 31.42
N ASP A 147 -20.36 29.14 32.77
CA ASP A 147 -19.71 28.08 33.55
C ASP A 147 -20.29 26.70 33.26
N LEU A 148 -21.61 26.60 33.10
CA LEU A 148 -22.28 25.35 32.71
C LEU A 148 -21.87 24.94 31.29
N PHE A 149 -21.82 25.88 30.35
CA PHE A 149 -21.42 25.63 28.96
C PHE A 149 -19.99 25.10 28.91
N PHE A 150 -19.08 25.78 29.62
CA PHE A 150 -17.67 25.42 29.65
C PHE A 150 -17.44 24.02 30.23
N LYS A 151 -18.26 23.57 31.19
CA LYS A 151 -18.23 22.21 31.76
C LYS A 151 -18.84 21.18 30.82
N SER A 152 -20.00 21.46 30.25
CA SER A 152 -20.81 20.52 29.47
C SER A 152 -20.36 20.35 28.01
N GLN A 153 -19.60 21.30 27.44
CA GLN A 153 -19.17 21.24 26.04
C GLN A 153 -18.48 19.91 25.67
N HIS A 154 -17.73 19.31 26.61
CA HIS A 154 -16.97 18.09 26.37
C HIS A 154 -17.83 16.87 26.05
N ASP A 155 -19.12 16.89 26.39
CA ASP A 155 -20.06 15.82 26.03
C ASP A 155 -20.24 15.69 24.51
N PHE A 156 -19.94 16.73 23.73
CA PHE A 156 -20.05 16.76 22.27
C PHE A 156 -18.73 16.48 21.54
N PHE A 157 -17.62 16.27 22.27
CA PHE A 157 -16.28 16.14 21.68
C PHE A 157 -15.64 14.80 22.07
N ALA A 158 -16.28 13.69 21.70
CA ALA A 158 -15.61 12.40 21.67
C ALA A 158 -14.69 12.30 20.43
N PRO A 159 -13.57 11.55 20.50
CA PRO A 159 -12.63 11.46 19.39
C PRO A 159 -13.23 10.71 18.20
N ILE A 160 -12.92 11.19 16.99
CA ILE A 160 -13.17 10.46 15.76
C ILE A 160 -11.92 9.67 15.42
N ILE A 161 -12.00 8.35 15.47
CA ILE A 161 -10.90 7.44 15.12
C ILE A 161 -10.77 7.43 13.60
N GLU A 162 -9.55 7.59 13.07
CA GLU A 162 -9.31 7.62 11.63
C GLU A 162 -8.51 6.42 11.17
N LYS A 163 -8.98 5.77 10.11
CA LYS A 163 -8.36 4.55 9.61
C LYS A 163 -6.91 4.84 9.19
N ASN A 164 -5.98 4.03 9.69
CA ASN A 164 -4.54 4.11 9.41
C ASN A 164 -3.85 5.37 9.94
N LYS A 165 -4.51 6.15 10.80
CA LYS A 165 -3.93 7.34 11.40
C LYS A 165 -3.86 7.20 12.91
N GLU A 166 -3.00 8.04 13.46
CA GLU A 166 -2.93 8.26 14.88
C GLU A 166 -3.73 9.50 15.24
N VAL A 167 -4.65 9.35 16.19
CA VAL A 167 -5.46 10.44 16.75
C VAL A 167 -4.92 10.76 18.14
N LYS A 168 -4.56 12.02 18.38
CA LYS A 168 -4.11 12.50 19.69
C LYS A 168 -5.03 13.59 20.19
N GLY A 169 -5.28 13.63 21.50
CA GLY A 169 -6.01 14.75 22.09
C GLY A 169 -6.35 14.58 23.57
N LYS A 170 -6.85 15.65 24.17
CA LYS A 170 -7.30 15.69 25.57
C LYS A 170 -8.82 15.46 25.63
N TYR A 171 -9.25 14.26 25.26
CA TYR A 171 -10.66 13.91 25.25
C TYR A 171 -11.13 13.51 26.65
N ARG A 172 -12.27 14.08 27.10
CA ARG A 172 -12.92 13.69 28.37
C ARG A 172 -14.01 12.64 28.18
N ARG A 173 -14.46 12.44 26.94
CA ARG A 173 -15.42 11.43 26.52
C ARG A 173 -14.78 10.54 25.47
N LEU A 174 -15.24 9.30 25.43
CA LEU A 174 -14.76 8.28 24.49
C LEU A 174 -15.94 7.81 23.64
N PRO A 175 -15.71 7.43 22.38
CA PRO A 175 -16.79 7.17 21.42
C PRO A 175 -17.30 5.73 21.54
N TYR A 176 -17.21 5.11 22.72
CA TYR A 176 -17.55 3.71 22.94
C TYR A 176 -18.97 3.61 23.49
N VAL A 177 -19.83 2.92 22.74
CA VAL A 177 -21.19 2.58 23.18
C VAL A 177 -21.13 1.41 24.15
N GLU A 178 -20.28 0.44 23.86
CA GLU A 178 -20.07 -0.75 24.69
C GLU A 178 -18.58 -1.06 24.79
N GLU A 179 -18.16 -1.56 25.95
CA GLU A 179 -16.79 -2.01 26.22
C GLU A 179 -16.81 -3.28 27.08
N LYS A 180 -16.14 -4.33 26.61
CA LYS A 180 -15.99 -5.61 27.31
C LYS A 180 -14.53 -6.01 27.36
N LEU A 181 -13.99 -6.26 28.55
CA LEU A 181 -12.65 -6.80 28.69
C LEU A 181 -12.64 -8.27 28.21
N ILE A 182 -11.87 -8.57 27.17
CA ILE A 182 -11.79 -9.92 26.58
C ILE A 182 -10.42 -10.58 26.76
N GLY A 183 -9.40 -9.82 27.18
CA GLY A 183 -8.08 -10.36 27.45
C GLY A 183 -7.20 -9.39 28.24
N GLN A 184 -6.23 -9.94 28.96
CA GLN A 184 -5.25 -9.17 29.71
C GLN A 184 -3.88 -9.84 29.59
N GLY A 185 -2.86 -9.06 29.25
CA GLY A 185 -1.48 -9.52 29.13
C GLY A 185 -0.50 -8.59 29.85
N SER A 186 0.78 -8.94 29.77
CA SER A 186 1.89 -8.25 30.46
C SER A 186 2.11 -6.78 30.06
N PHE A 187 1.69 -6.41 28.85
CA PHE A 187 1.86 -5.07 28.27
C PHE A 187 0.54 -4.29 28.12
N GLY A 188 -0.61 -4.87 28.42
CA GLY A 188 -1.88 -4.19 28.14
C GLY A 188 -3.14 -5.01 28.37
N LYS A 189 -4.29 -4.34 28.21
CA LYS A 189 -5.62 -4.94 28.25
C LYS A 189 -6.24 -4.93 26.85
N ILE A 190 -7.01 -5.96 26.54
CA ILE A 190 -7.71 -6.11 25.26
C ILE A 190 -9.21 -6.07 25.52
N TYR A 191 -9.88 -5.17 24.82
CA TYR A 191 -11.30 -4.93 24.92
C TYR A 191 -11.99 -5.23 23.58
N GLU A 192 -13.16 -5.84 23.63
CA GLU A 192 -14.16 -5.73 22.58
C GLU A 192 -14.89 -4.41 22.79
N VAL A 193 -14.90 -3.54 21.77
CA VAL A 193 -15.54 -2.23 21.83
C VAL A 193 -16.51 -2.04 20.68
N VAL A 194 -17.61 -1.33 20.93
CA VAL A 194 -18.52 -0.86 19.90
C VAL A 194 -18.34 0.65 19.77
N ILE A 195 -17.73 1.10 18.68
CA ILE A 195 -17.55 2.52 18.38
C ILE A 195 -18.87 3.08 17.86
N SER A 196 -19.30 4.21 18.41
CA SER A 196 -20.51 4.93 18.04
C SER A 196 -20.53 5.33 16.56
N PRO A 197 -21.72 5.45 15.94
CA PRO A 197 -21.85 6.07 14.63
C PRO A 197 -21.09 7.40 14.53
N HIS A 198 -20.57 7.65 13.35
CA HIS A 198 -19.82 8.83 12.94
C HIS A 198 -18.45 9.06 13.62
N HIS A 199 -18.02 8.13 14.48
CA HIS A 199 -16.76 8.22 15.23
C HIS A 199 -15.64 7.29 14.75
N PHE A 200 -15.83 6.63 13.61
CA PHE A 200 -14.76 5.94 12.89
C PHE A 200 -14.81 6.32 11.41
N LYS A 201 -13.74 6.94 10.90
CA LYS A 201 -13.57 7.26 9.47
C LYS A 201 -12.71 6.24 8.77
N ASP A 202 -13.15 5.78 7.60
CA ASP A 202 -12.36 4.87 6.77
C ASP A 202 -11.26 5.61 5.96
N GLY A 203 -10.58 4.87 5.07
CA GLY A 203 -9.50 5.43 4.24
C GLY A 203 -9.97 6.43 3.17
N HIS A 204 -11.28 6.53 2.93
CA HIS A 204 -11.93 7.47 2.03
C HIS A 204 -12.54 8.67 2.78
N GLY A 205 -12.35 8.74 4.11
CA GLY A 205 -12.92 9.78 4.95
C GLY A 205 -14.40 9.59 5.27
N MET A 206 -14.99 8.45 4.89
CA MET A 206 -16.39 8.13 5.17
C MET A 206 -16.52 7.62 6.60
N SER A 207 -17.45 8.20 7.36
CA SER A 207 -17.70 7.75 8.73
C SER A 207 -18.61 6.52 8.76
N ASN A 208 -18.46 5.69 9.79
CA ASN A 208 -19.39 4.60 10.08
C ASN A 208 -20.80 5.15 10.36
N ASN A 209 -21.83 4.54 9.78
CA ASN A 209 -23.23 4.95 10.00
C ASN A 209 -23.92 4.16 11.13
N THR A 210 -23.30 3.07 11.58
CA THR A 210 -23.80 2.18 12.63
C THR A 210 -22.68 1.90 13.64
N GLY A 211 -23.02 1.28 14.77
CA GLY A 211 -22.04 0.85 15.77
C GLY A 211 -21.00 -0.09 15.15
N LEU A 212 -19.72 0.26 15.23
CA LEU A 212 -18.62 -0.50 14.65
C LEU A 212 -17.90 -1.31 15.74
N ARG A 213 -18.00 -2.64 15.65
CA ARG A 213 -17.41 -3.55 16.63
C ARG A 213 -15.96 -3.89 16.28
N LEU A 214 -15.02 -3.60 17.18
CA LEU A 214 -13.58 -3.79 17.00
C LEU A 214 -12.92 -4.37 18.26
N ALA A 215 -11.70 -4.86 18.12
CA ALA A 215 -10.80 -5.07 19.24
C ALA A 215 -9.98 -3.79 19.51
N ARG A 216 -9.88 -3.39 20.78
CA ARG A 216 -9.04 -2.29 21.26
C ARG A 216 -7.99 -2.85 22.22
N LYS A 217 -6.70 -2.66 21.93
CA LYS A 217 -5.61 -3.01 22.85
C LYS A 217 -5.03 -1.74 23.46
N ASP A 218 -5.12 -1.62 24.77
CA ASP A 218 -4.64 -0.47 25.52
C ASP A 218 -3.27 -0.74 26.11
N PHE A 219 -2.36 0.19 25.86
CA PHE A 219 -1.00 0.24 26.34
C PHE A 219 -0.83 1.42 27.30
N GLU A 220 0.03 1.24 28.31
CA GLU A 220 0.50 2.35 29.12
C GLU A 220 1.88 2.78 28.63
N LEU A 221 1.97 4.02 28.18
CA LEU A 221 3.20 4.61 27.70
C LEU A 221 4.17 4.91 28.87
N SER A 222 5.46 4.88 28.60
CA SER A 222 6.52 5.15 29.58
C SER A 222 6.62 6.64 29.91
N ALA A 223 7.10 7.03 31.09
CA ALA A 223 7.33 8.46 31.36
C ALA A 223 8.43 9.08 30.47
N GLU A 224 9.21 8.22 29.80
CA GLU A 224 10.38 8.54 28.98
C GLU A 224 10.09 8.50 27.48
N ASP A 225 8.82 8.50 27.04
CA ASP A 225 8.42 8.26 25.63
C ASP A 225 9.16 9.08 24.57
N ARG A 226 9.63 10.29 24.92
CA ARG A 226 10.45 11.11 24.01
C ARG A 226 11.79 10.44 23.65
N ALA A 227 12.28 9.51 24.47
CA ALA A 227 13.51 8.76 24.25
C ALA A 227 13.36 7.64 23.20
N HIS A 228 12.13 7.23 22.87
CA HIS A 228 11.84 6.07 22.00
C HIS A 228 11.12 6.44 20.69
N GLU A 229 11.34 7.66 20.18
CA GLU A 229 10.72 8.14 18.94
C GLU A 229 11.08 7.25 17.73
N LYS A 230 12.32 6.73 17.69
CA LYS A 230 12.79 5.83 16.63
C LYS A 230 12.03 4.51 16.61
N GLU A 231 11.82 3.88 17.77
CA GLU A 231 11.05 2.64 17.92
C GLU A 231 9.61 2.85 17.47
N ARG A 232 9.04 4.02 17.79
CA ARG A 232 7.68 4.39 17.38
C ARG A 232 7.56 4.58 15.87
N ASP A 233 8.53 5.25 15.23
CA ASP A 233 8.54 5.43 13.78
C ASP A 233 8.67 4.10 13.04
N VAL A 234 9.56 3.21 13.51
CA VAL A 234 9.73 1.89 12.94
C VAL A 234 8.49 1.00 13.15
N LEU A 235 7.83 1.10 14.31
CA LEU A 235 6.54 0.43 14.53
C LEU A 235 5.49 0.90 13.51
N ARG A 236 5.44 2.20 13.19
CA ARG A 236 4.54 2.72 12.14
C ARG A 236 4.88 2.13 10.76
N GLU A 237 6.16 1.97 10.43
CA GLU A 237 6.58 1.31 9.18
C GLU A 237 6.15 -0.16 9.13
N ILE A 238 6.30 -0.91 10.22
CA ILE A 238 5.85 -2.31 10.33
C ILE A 238 4.33 -2.40 10.18
N VAL A 239 3.59 -1.55 10.89
CA VAL A 239 2.12 -1.49 10.82
C VAL A 239 1.64 -1.11 9.42
N ARG A 240 2.36 -0.22 8.71
CA ARG A 240 2.07 0.12 7.32
C ARG A 240 2.29 -1.08 6.40
N ASN A 241 3.40 -1.80 6.54
CA ASN A 241 3.71 -2.99 5.75
C ASN A 241 2.77 -4.16 6.04
N ALA A 242 2.34 -4.34 7.29
CA ALA A 242 1.41 -5.39 7.70
C ALA A 242 0.10 -5.41 6.88
N LYS A 243 -0.30 -4.27 6.29
CA LYS A 243 -1.49 -4.18 5.41
C LYS A 243 -1.34 -4.94 4.11
N LYS A 244 -0.10 -5.19 3.67
CA LYS A 244 0.25 -5.88 2.42
C LYS A 244 0.19 -7.41 2.55
N HIS A 245 0.16 -7.96 3.77
CA HIS A 245 0.12 -9.40 3.99
C HIS A 245 -1.19 -9.86 4.66
N ASN A 246 -1.84 -10.89 4.10
CA ASN A 246 -3.15 -11.35 4.56
C ASN A 246 -3.11 -12.07 5.91
N ASN A 247 -2.00 -12.71 6.27
CA ASN A 247 -1.84 -13.44 7.54
C ASN A 247 -1.16 -12.61 8.65
N ILE A 248 -1.14 -11.27 8.54
CA ILE A 248 -0.74 -10.38 9.63
C ILE A 248 -1.97 -9.57 10.09
N MET A 249 -2.11 -9.37 11.39
CA MET A 249 -3.19 -8.57 11.97
C MET A 249 -3.01 -7.10 11.58
N LYS A 250 -4.06 -6.52 10.98
CA LYS A 250 -4.04 -5.14 10.51
C LYS A 250 -4.41 -4.21 11.66
N SER A 251 -3.63 -3.16 11.87
CA SER A 251 -4.09 -2.00 12.65
C SER A 251 -5.05 -1.19 11.81
N LEU A 252 -6.21 -0.89 12.38
CA LEU A 252 -7.19 0.02 11.81
C LEU A 252 -6.89 1.47 12.18
N GLY A 253 -6.20 1.75 13.29
CA GLY A 253 -5.87 3.11 13.72
C GLY A 253 -5.42 3.09 15.18
N SER A 254 -4.99 4.24 15.69
CA SER A 254 -4.62 4.42 17.10
C SER A 254 -5.16 5.69 17.71
N LEU A 255 -5.31 5.68 19.03
CA LEU A 255 -5.78 6.79 19.84
C LEU A 255 -4.86 6.96 21.05
N GLU A 256 -4.26 8.13 21.21
CA GLU A 256 -3.41 8.48 22.35
C GLU A 256 -4.13 9.52 23.23
N ILE A 257 -4.39 9.15 24.49
CA ILE A 257 -5.03 10.00 25.49
C ILE A 257 -4.24 9.92 26.79
N GLY A 258 -3.60 11.02 27.17
CA GLY A 258 -2.72 11.04 28.34
C GLY A 258 -1.57 10.05 28.19
N SER A 259 -1.45 9.11 29.13
CA SER A 259 -0.48 8.02 29.09
C SER A 259 -1.00 6.74 28.43
N THR A 260 -2.25 6.73 27.96
CA THR A 260 -2.87 5.55 27.36
C THR A 260 -2.77 5.63 25.84
N TYR A 261 -2.18 4.60 25.25
CA TYR A 261 -2.14 4.40 23.80
C TYR A 261 -3.00 3.21 23.42
N SER A 262 -4.05 3.43 22.65
CA SER A 262 -5.01 2.42 22.23
C SER A 262 -4.83 2.07 20.75
N LEU A 263 -4.70 0.77 20.44
CA LEU A 263 -4.62 0.26 19.08
C LEU A 263 -5.93 -0.46 18.71
N PHE A 264 -6.55 -0.07 17.59
CA PHE A 264 -7.78 -0.69 17.09
C PHE A 264 -7.49 -1.70 15.98
N MET A 265 -8.15 -2.85 16.04
CA MET A 265 -7.96 -3.97 15.12
C MET A 265 -9.32 -4.63 14.81
N PRO A 266 -9.46 -5.35 13.69
CA PRO A 266 -10.59 -6.24 13.50
C PRO A 266 -10.71 -7.23 14.67
N LEU A 267 -11.94 -7.48 15.13
CA LEU A 267 -12.19 -8.47 16.17
C LEU A 267 -11.99 -9.88 15.60
N ALA A 268 -11.14 -10.68 16.26
CA ALA A 268 -10.96 -12.10 15.95
C ALA A 268 -11.98 -12.96 16.73
N GLU A 269 -12.26 -14.18 16.26
CA GLU A 269 -13.14 -15.09 17.00
C GLU A 269 -12.47 -15.56 18.30
N CYS A 270 -11.21 -15.97 18.20
CA CYS A 270 -10.37 -16.40 19.31
C CYS A 270 -8.90 -16.51 18.88
N ASP A 271 -8.01 -16.81 19.84
CA ASP A 271 -6.65 -17.25 19.54
C ASP A 271 -6.58 -18.76 19.24
N LEU A 272 -5.46 -19.23 18.67
CA LEU A 272 -5.30 -20.62 18.24
C LEU A 272 -5.32 -21.62 19.40
N LYS A 273 -4.90 -21.22 20.61
CA LYS A 273 -5.01 -22.10 21.80
C LYS A 273 -6.48 -22.29 22.15
N GLN A 274 -7.23 -21.20 22.24
CA GLN A 274 -8.67 -21.25 22.50
C GLN A 274 -9.43 -21.98 21.39
N TYR A 275 -9.01 -21.84 20.13
CA TYR A 275 -9.60 -22.58 19.02
C TYR A 275 -9.48 -24.10 19.22
N MET A 276 -8.30 -24.60 19.58
CA MET A 276 -8.10 -26.03 19.86
C MET A 276 -8.88 -26.48 21.11
N GLU A 277 -9.00 -25.64 22.14
CA GLU A 277 -9.79 -25.92 23.33
C GLU A 277 -11.30 -26.00 23.06
N LYS A 278 -11.83 -25.08 22.23
CA LYS A 278 -13.25 -25.05 21.83
C LYS A 278 -13.60 -26.17 20.84
N ASN A 279 -12.63 -26.66 20.08
CA ASN A 279 -12.78 -27.74 19.11
C ASN A 279 -11.96 -28.95 19.54
N PRO A 280 -12.36 -29.68 20.61
CA PRO A 280 -11.49 -30.65 21.25
C PRO A 280 -11.22 -31.90 20.41
N THR A 281 -12.06 -32.20 19.42
CA THR A 281 -11.91 -33.36 18.54
C THR A 281 -10.89 -33.09 17.43
N ALA A 282 -10.17 -34.13 17.02
CA ALA A 282 -9.28 -34.04 15.86
C ALA A 282 -10.12 -33.82 14.58
N PRO A 283 -9.60 -33.08 13.58
CA PRO A 283 -10.24 -33.00 12.27
C PRO A 283 -10.36 -34.40 11.65
N GLU A 284 -11.58 -34.78 11.25
CA GLU A 284 -11.89 -36.14 10.80
C GLU A 284 -11.46 -36.38 9.36
N THR A 285 -11.65 -35.38 8.50
CA THR A 285 -11.47 -35.53 7.05
C THR A 285 -10.12 -34.97 6.56
N PRO A 286 -9.55 -35.51 5.47
CA PRO A 286 -8.37 -34.95 4.84
C PRO A 286 -8.55 -33.47 4.41
N SER A 287 -9.75 -33.06 3.98
CA SER A 287 -10.04 -31.66 3.63
C SER A 287 -9.94 -30.71 4.83
N GLN A 288 -10.49 -31.09 6.00
CA GLN A 288 -10.36 -30.28 7.22
C GLN A 288 -8.90 -30.18 7.68
N LYS A 289 -8.13 -31.28 7.61
CA LYS A 289 -6.69 -31.26 7.87
C LYS A 289 -5.96 -30.34 6.89
N ALA A 290 -6.31 -30.39 5.60
CA ALA A 290 -5.74 -29.52 4.58
C ALA A 290 -5.99 -28.02 4.89
N GLN A 291 -7.19 -27.63 5.33
CA GLN A 291 -7.50 -26.24 5.69
C GLN A 291 -6.64 -25.71 6.85
N ILE A 292 -6.43 -26.53 7.89
CA ILE A 292 -5.55 -26.17 9.01
C ILE A 292 -4.09 -26.04 8.55
N VAL A 293 -3.61 -26.99 7.73
CA VAL A 293 -2.24 -26.92 7.18
C VAL A 293 -2.08 -25.72 6.24
N GLN A 294 -3.10 -25.36 5.47
CA GLN A 294 -3.11 -24.13 4.65
C GLN A 294 -2.97 -22.87 5.52
N SER A 295 -3.61 -22.85 6.69
CA SER A 295 -3.46 -21.75 7.65
C SER A 295 -2.02 -21.68 8.20
N CYS A 296 -1.36 -22.81 8.44
CA CYS A 296 0.07 -22.85 8.76
C CYS A 296 0.94 -22.31 7.61
N VAL A 297 0.62 -22.61 6.34
CA VAL A 297 1.33 -22.04 5.18
C VAL A 297 1.25 -20.51 5.18
N GLY A 298 0.07 -19.97 5.46
CA GLY A 298 -0.14 -18.52 5.59
C GLY A 298 0.68 -17.89 6.72
N LEU A 299 0.77 -18.56 7.88
CA LEU A 299 1.57 -18.11 9.01
C LEU A 299 3.08 -18.11 8.69
N ALA A 300 3.59 -19.17 8.07
CA ALA A 300 4.99 -19.22 7.63
C ALA A 300 5.28 -18.14 6.58
N GLY A 301 4.34 -17.87 5.68
CA GLY A 301 4.41 -16.73 4.74
C GLY A 301 4.49 -15.38 5.44
N ALA A 302 3.69 -15.15 6.49
CA ALA A 302 3.71 -13.91 7.26
C ALA A 302 5.05 -13.66 7.95
N ILE A 303 5.63 -14.69 8.56
CA ILE A 303 6.92 -14.60 9.25
C ILE A 303 8.04 -14.34 8.23
N PHE A 304 8.02 -15.04 7.09
CA PHE A 304 8.96 -14.76 5.99
C PHE A 304 8.86 -13.32 5.48
N PHE A 305 7.65 -12.81 5.28
CA PHE A 305 7.40 -11.43 4.88
C PHE A 305 8.01 -10.42 5.88
N LEU A 306 7.81 -10.65 7.19
CA LEU A 306 8.38 -9.80 8.25
C LEU A 306 9.91 -9.81 8.27
N HIS A 307 10.52 -10.96 7.94
CA HIS A 307 11.98 -11.11 7.96
C HIS A 307 12.64 -10.48 6.71
N GLU A 308 12.04 -10.64 5.54
CA GLU A 308 12.73 -10.40 4.26
C GLU A 308 12.06 -9.40 3.31
N GLU A 309 10.75 -9.13 3.45
CA GLU A 309 9.97 -8.38 2.43
C GLU A 309 9.41 -7.03 2.94
N LEU A 310 9.80 -6.58 4.14
CA LEU A 310 9.38 -5.26 4.62
C LEU A 310 10.03 -4.14 3.80
N GLU A 311 9.20 -3.27 3.22
CA GLU A 311 9.66 -2.10 2.48
C GLU A 311 9.80 -0.90 3.40
N SER A 312 10.88 -0.12 3.23
CA SER A 312 11.06 1.15 3.93
C SER A 312 11.51 2.24 2.95
N PRO A 313 10.95 3.47 3.05
CA PRO A 313 11.49 4.62 2.32
C PRO A 313 12.87 5.00 2.86
N VAL A 314 13.14 4.77 4.14
CA VAL A 314 14.36 5.18 4.85
C VAL A 314 15.46 4.12 4.78
N TYR A 315 15.09 2.85 4.98
CA TYR A 315 16.05 1.74 5.10
C TYR A 315 16.16 0.93 3.81
N GLU A 316 17.35 0.44 3.50
CA GLU A 316 17.61 -0.49 2.39
C GLU A 316 17.00 -1.86 2.67
N LYS A 317 17.16 -2.32 3.92
CA LYS A 317 16.53 -3.54 4.43
C LYS A 317 15.98 -3.29 5.83
N LEU A 318 14.73 -3.67 6.05
CA LEU A 318 14.07 -3.68 7.34
C LEU A 318 13.64 -5.11 7.63
N SER A 319 14.00 -5.66 8.78
CA SER A 319 13.62 -7.01 9.20
C SER A 319 13.02 -6.96 10.60
N CYS A 320 11.81 -7.47 10.76
CA CYS A 320 11.10 -7.54 12.03
C CYS A 320 11.05 -8.99 12.51
N PHE A 321 11.63 -9.27 13.67
CA PHE A 321 11.57 -10.56 14.34
C PHE A 321 10.51 -10.50 15.44
N HIS A 322 9.56 -11.43 15.44
CA HIS A 322 8.38 -11.38 16.31
C HIS A 322 8.72 -11.67 17.78
N MET A 323 9.59 -12.66 18.04
CA MET A 323 10.20 -12.99 19.33
C MET A 323 9.25 -13.53 20.42
N ASP A 324 7.97 -13.71 20.11
CA ASP A 324 6.95 -14.26 21.02
C ASP A 324 5.91 -15.06 20.22
N LEU A 325 6.38 -15.90 19.29
CA LEU A 325 5.50 -16.76 18.49
C LEU A 325 4.98 -17.92 19.34
N LYS A 326 3.67 -17.94 19.56
CA LYS A 326 2.94 -18.96 20.32
C LYS A 326 1.47 -19.02 19.88
N PRO A 327 0.73 -20.10 20.15
CA PRO A 327 -0.68 -20.21 19.75
C PRO A 327 -1.56 -19.04 20.22
N GLN A 328 -1.29 -18.45 21.38
CA GLN A 328 -2.05 -17.31 21.91
C GLN A 328 -1.87 -16.01 21.10
N ASN A 329 -0.78 -15.89 20.33
CA ASN A 329 -0.50 -14.73 19.49
C ASN A 329 -0.94 -14.95 18.03
N ILE A 330 -1.56 -16.10 17.73
CA ILE A 330 -2.11 -16.43 16.42
C ILE A 330 -3.64 -16.37 16.51
N LEU A 331 -4.24 -15.43 15.80
CA LEU A 331 -5.66 -15.16 15.87
C LEU A 331 -6.40 -15.88 14.74
N VAL A 332 -7.51 -16.54 15.09
CA VAL A 332 -8.43 -17.18 14.15
C VAL A 332 -9.50 -16.17 13.75
N VAL A 333 -9.60 -15.90 12.46
CA VAL A 333 -10.52 -14.92 11.89
C VAL A 333 -11.26 -15.56 10.72
N HIS A 334 -12.49 -15.12 10.51
CA HIS A 334 -13.33 -15.61 9.43
C HIS A 334 -13.52 -14.51 8.41
N ASP A 335 -13.54 -14.92 7.16
CA ASP A 335 -13.99 -14.05 6.09
C ASP A 335 -15.52 -13.87 6.22
N PRO A 336 -16.03 -12.64 6.36
CA PRO A 336 -17.47 -12.41 6.55
C PRO A 336 -18.33 -12.85 5.34
N GLU A 337 -17.72 -12.95 4.16
CA GLU A 337 -18.40 -13.21 2.88
C GLU A 337 -18.42 -14.71 2.57
N THR A 338 -17.30 -15.39 2.81
CA THR A 338 -17.13 -16.82 2.49
C THR A 338 -17.30 -17.73 3.69
N GLY A 339 -17.16 -17.20 4.90
CA GLY A 339 -17.04 -17.98 6.13
C GLY A 339 -15.72 -18.75 6.25
N GLU A 340 -14.79 -18.62 5.31
CA GLU A 340 -13.51 -19.32 5.35
C GLU A 340 -12.64 -18.81 6.51
N GLN A 341 -12.05 -19.73 7.25
CA GLN A 341 -11.17 -19.46 8.37
C GLN A 341 -9.74 -19.21 7.89
N TYR A 342 -9.08 -18.20 8.46
CA TYR A 342 -7.67 -17.92 8.25
C TYR A 342 -6.99 -17.45 9.52
N TRP A 343 -5.69 -17.69 9.62
CA TRP A 343 -4.90 -17.30 10.78
C TRP A 343 -4.14 -16.01 10.52
N LYS A 344 -4.14 -15.13 11.52
CA LYS A 344 -3.39 -13.86 11.50
C LYS A 344 -2.42 -13.80 12.68
N LEU A 345 -1.17 -13.50 12.36
CA LEU A 345 -0.15 -13.21 13.35
C LEU A 345 -0.44 -11.86 14.03
N SER A 346 -0.33 -11.82 15.35
CA SER A 346 -0.62 -10.66 16.18
C SER A 346 0.38 -10.53 17.33
N ASP A 347 0.36 -9.38 18.00
CA ASP A 347 1.16 -9.07 19.18
C ASP A 347 2.68 -8.89 18.94
N PHE A 348 3.02 -7.77 18.30
CA PHE A 348 4.40 -7.37 18.00
C PHE A 348 5.13 -6.68 19.17
N ASN A 349 4.61 -6.79 20.39
CA ASN A 349 5.15 -6.06 21.54
C ASN A 349 6.59 -6.48 21.88
N MET A 350 6.89 -7.76 21.71
CA MET A 350 8.23 -8.31 21.96
C MET A 350 9.16 -8.20 20.75
N SER A 351 8.68 -7.60 19.65
CA SER A 351 9.40 -7.63 18.39
C SER A 351 10.70 -6.85 18.43
N ARG A 352 11.68 -7.39 17.72
CA ARG A 352 12.99 -6.78 17.50
C ARG A 352 13.14 -6.42 16.04
N VAL A 353 13.62 -5.23 15.76
CA VAL A 353 13.74 -4.74 14.39
C VAL A 353 15.20 -4.50 14.06
N LYS A 354 15.65 -5.10 12.96
CA LYS A 354 16.98 -4.88 12.41
C LYS A 354 16.84 -4.00 11.17
N MET A 355 17.64 -2.95 11.11
CA MET A 355 17.63 -2.00 10.01
C MET A 355 19.00 -1.89 9.35
N LYS A 356 19.01 -1.81 8.02
CA LYS A 356 20.18 -1.47 7.21
C LYS A 356 19.89 -0.14 6.51
N PRO A 357 20.53 0.97 6.92
CA PRO A 357 20.34 2.27 6.27
C PRO A 357 20.70 2.21 4.78
N LYS A 358 19.97 2.98 3.95
CA LYS A 358 20.41 3.21 2.57
C LYS A 358 21.75 3.97 2.60
N PRO A 359 22.73 3.62 1.75
CA PRO A 359 23.91 4.46 1.58
C PRO A 359 23.47 5.82 1.02
N LEU A 360 23.50 6.86 1.87
CA LEU A 360 23.34 8.25 1.47
C LEU A 360 24.65 8.75 0.87
N ASP A 361 24.58 9.48 -0.25
CA ASP A 361 25.66 10.34 -0.77
C ASP A 361 25.82 11.60 0.11
N GLU A 362 26.00 11.44 1.42
CA GLU A 362 26.24 12.56 2.35
C GLU A 362 27.70 12.64 2.83
N PRO A 363 28.24 13.84 3.08
CA PRO A 363 29.63 14.04 3.46
C PRO A 363 30.00 13.36 4.79
N LEU A 364 31.23 12.86 4.86
CA LEU A 364 31.86 12.11 5.96
C LEU A 364 31.83 12.76 7.37
N SER A 365 31.23 13.94 7.56
CA SER A 365 31.32 14.72 8.80
C SER A 365 30.24 14.45 9.86
N LEU A 366 29.21 13.62 9.60
CA LEU A 366 28.22 13.21 10.62
C LEU A 366 28.37 11.74 11.07
N ARG A 367 29.48 11.07 10.73
CA ARG A 367 29.83 9.73 11.23
C ARG A 367 30.32 9.70 12.70
N ARG A 368 29.83 10.57 13.56
CA ARG A 368 30.02 10.43 15.02
C ARG A 368 28.72 9.91 15.63
N SER A 369 28.75 8.64 16.03
CA SER A 369 27.75 7.93 16.85
C SER A 369 26.80 6.96 16.14
N LEU A 370 27.31 6.04 15.33
CA LEU A 370 26.68 4.72 15.16
C LEU A 370 27.75 3.65 15.31
N THR A 371 27.84 3.10 16.52
CA THR A 371 28.67 1.92 16.76
C THR A 371 27.94 0.68 16.23
N PHE A 372 28.67 -0.37 15.87
CA PHE A 372 28.17 -1.60 15.23
C PHE A 372 27.02 -2.34 15.97
N ASN A 373 26.58 -1.87 17.15
CA ASN A 373 25.45 -2.39 17.92
C ASN A 373 24.13 -1.58 17.79
N ASP A 374 24.13 -0.41 17.15
CA ASP A 374 22.97 0.53 17.13
C ASP A 374 21.89 0.22 16.06
N ASN A 375 22.01 -0.88 15.31
CA ASN A 375 21.09 -1.22 14.21
C ASN A 375 19.90 -2.10 14.63
N HIS A 376 19.69 -2.29 15.94
CA HIS A 376 18.63 -3.11 16.50
C HIS A 376 17.74 -2.28 17.43
N LEU A 377 16.44 -2.28 17.17
CA LEU A 377 15.41 -1.64 17.98
C LEU A 377 14.55 -2.70 18.68
N GLU A 378 14.15 -2.43 19.91
CA GLU A 378 13.29 -3.32 20.69
C GLU A 378 11.96 -2.61 20.98
N ILE A 379 10.87 -3.09 20.39
CA ILE A 379 9.55 -2.43 20.43
C ILE A 379 8.98 -2.42 21.86
N ASN A 380 9.34 -3.40 22.68
CA ASN A 380 8.89 -3.50 24.07
C ASN A 380 9.31 -2.31 24.95
N LYS A 381 10.36 -1.56 24.57
CA LYS A 381 10.80 -0.37 25.30
C LYS A 381 9.80 0.78 25.26
N LEU A 382 8.88 0.77 24.29
CA LEU A 382 7.81 1.78 24.17
C LEU A 382 6.75 1.68 25.27
N PHE A 383 6.62 0.53 25.95
CA PHE A 383 5.47 0.24 26.80
C PHE A 383 5.92 -0.13 28.21
N LYS A 384 5.21 0.39 29.22
CA LYS A 384 5.44 -0.03 30.60
C LYS A 384 4.98 -1.48 30.78
N ARG A 385 5.85 -2.29 31.36
CA ARG A 385 5.49 -3.65 31.80
C ARG A 385 4.73 -3.56 33.12
N ARG A 386 3.56 -4.18 33.21
CA ARG A 386 2.80 -4.23 34.48
C ARG A 386 3.43 -5.26 35.43
N ALA A 387 3.61 -4.89 36.69
CA ALA A 387 3.95 -5.84 37.75
C ALA A 387 2.73 -6.75 38.01
N PRO A 388 2.89 -8.08 38.11
CA PRO A 388 1.76 -8.97 38.40
C PRO A 388 1.18 -8.64 39.78
N GLY A 389 -0.11 -8.29 39.83
CA GLY A 389 -0.83 -8.08 41.09
C GLY A 389 -1.00 -9.39 41.86
N ILE A 390 -0.99 -9.31 43.19
CA ILE A 390 -1.08 -10.47 44.10
C ILE A 390 -2.39 -11.27 43.93
N ALA A 391 -3.46 -10.64 43.43
CA ALA A 391 -4.75 -11.29 43.12
C ALA A 391 -4.83 -11.86 41.69
N ASP A 392 -3.91 -11.48 40.79
CA ASP A 392 -3.89 -11.85 39.37
C ASP A 392 -3.00 -13.06 39.07
N ALA A 393 -2.50 -13.75 40.11
CA ALA A 393 -1.58 -14.88 39.97
C ALA A 393 -2.18 -16.10 39.24
N SER A 394 -3.52 -16.20 39.13
CA SER A 394 -4.22 -17.24 38.36
C SER A 394 -4.42 -16.88 36.89
N ILE A 395 -4.16 -15.64 36.48
CA ILE A 395 -4.31 -15.11 35.11
C ILE A 395 -2.98 -14.43 34.67
N ALA A 396 -1.86 -14.80 35.30
CA ALA A 396 -0.56 -14.25 34.94
C ALA A 396 -0.04 -14.92 33.66
N ASP A 397 0.11 -14.09 32.64
CA ASP A 397 0.67 -14.33 31.31
C ASP A 397 1.90 -15.27 31.34
N TYR A 398 1.77 -16.47 30.74
CA TYR A 398 2.83 -17.50 30.57
C TYR A 398 4.06 -17.02 29.78
N THR A 399 4.11 -15.74 29.36
CA THR A 399 5.25 -15.12 28.65
C THR A 399 6.60 -15.31 29.33
N MET A 400 6.65 -15.41 30.66
CA MET A 400 7.86 -15.76 31.38
C MET A 400 7.52 -16.59 32.61
N ASN A 401 8.03 -17.83 32.66
CA ASN A 401 8.09 -18.60 33.89
C ASN A 401 8.84 -17.76 34.95
N ARG A 402 8.74 -18.08 36.26
CA ARG A 402 9.48 -17.38 37.34
C ARG A 402 11.02 -17.27 37.12
N ARG A 403 11.56 -17.94 36.08
CA ARG A 403 12.97 -17.95 35.64
C ARG A 403 13.22 -17.29 34.25
N GLY A 404 12.23 -16.62 33.64
CA GLY A 404 12.40 -15.95 32.34
C GLY A 404 12.31 -16.85 31.10
N TRP A 405 11.96 -18.13 31.24
CA TRP A 405 11.85 -19.07 30.11
C TRP A 405 10.42 -19.14 29.59
N GLY A 406 10.22 -19.15 28.28
CA GLY A 406 8.93 -19.33 27.63
C GLY A 406 8.90 -20.65 26.86
N THR A 407 7.76 -21.36 26.86
CA THR A 407 7.64 -22.70 26.25
C THR A 407 8.11 -22.75 24.80
N TYR A 408 7.79 -21.71 24.02
CA TYR A 408 8.08 -21.63 22.59
C TYR A 408 9.36 -20.85 22.27
N LEU A 409 10.04 -20.27 23.27
CA LEU A 409 11.26 -19.51 23.04
C LEU A 409 12.41 -20.44 22.62
N ALA A 410 13.26 -19.93 21.74
CA ALA A 410 14.44 -20.64 21.29
C ALA A 410 15.53 -20.68 22.39
N PRO A 411 16.38 -21.71 22.44
CA PRO A 411 17.41 -21.84 23.47
C PRO A 411 18.32 -20.62 23.61
N GLU A 412 18.72 -20.04 22.48
CA GLU A 412 19.59 -18.86 22.43
C GLU A 412 18.92 -17.57 22.90
N ALA A 413 17.59 -17.48 22.87
CA ALA A 413 16.85 -16.34 23.39
C ALA A 413 16.86 -16.30 24.93
N CYS A 414 17.20 -17.41 25.58
CA CYS A 414 17.31 -17.54 27.03
C CYS A 414 18.75 -17.33 27.55
N ILE A 415 19.70 -16.95 26.69
CA ILE A 415 21.12 -16.79 27.04
C ILE A 415 21.52 -15.33 26.85
N ASP A 416 22.00 -14.72 27.93
CA ASP A 416 22.43 -13.32 27.93
C ASP A 416 23.58 -13.09 26.93
N GLY A 417 23.46 -12.02 26.14
CA GLY A 417 24.47 -11.61 25.16
C GLY A 417 24.43 -12.39 23.83
N TYR A 418 23.57 -13.40 23.67
CA TYR A 418 23.41 -14.09 22.39
C TYR A 418 22.53 -13.26 21.42
N ARG A 419 22.97 -13.14 20.17
CA ARG A 419 22.22 -12.37 19.16
C ARG A 419 21.01 -13.17 18.66
N VAL A 420 19.82 -12.79 19.13
CA VAL A 420 18.54 -13.37 18.70
C VAL A 420 18.09 -12.75 17.37
N GLN A 421 17.72 -13.58 16.38
CA GLN A 421 17.49 -13.22 14.97
C GLN A 421 16.34 -14.06 14.36
N ALA A 422 16.22 -14.10 13.03
CA ALA A 422 15.17 -14.82 12.30
C ALA A 422 15.07 -16.32 12.65
N GLU A 423 16.20 -16.91 13.01
CA GLU A 423 16.34 -18.33 13.37
C GLU A 423 15.61 -18.67 14.68
N SER A 424 15.41 -17.68 15.54
CA SER A 424 14.70 -17.85 16.81
C SER A 424 13.19 -17.90 16.59
N ASP A 425 12.65 -17.03 15.73
CA ASP A 425 11.26 -17.14 15.25
C ASP A 425 11.02 -18.47 14.51
N THR A 426 12.01 -18.93 13.75
CA THR A 426 11.96 -20.21 13.04
C THR A 426 11.80 -21.38 14.01
N TRP A 427 12.53 -21.38 15.13
CA TRP A 427 12.35 -22.37 16.20
C TRP A 427 10.93 -22.32 16.79
N SER A 428 10.47 -21.13 17.17
CA SER A 428 9.14 -20.94 17.77
C SER A 428 8.01 -21.36 16.82
N LEU A 429 8.13 -21.06 15.52
CA LEU A 429 7.21 -21.55 14.49
C LEU A 429 7.24 -23.08 14.40
N GLY A 430 8.42 -23.70 14.46
CA GLY A 430 8.56 -25.15 14.54
C GLY A 430 7.82 -25.76 15.73
N CYS A 431 7.94 -25.14 16.91
CA CYS A 431 7.20 -25.53 18.11
C CYS A 431 5.68 -25.44 17.92
N VAL A 432 5.18 -24.33 17.35
CA VAL A 432 3.76 -24.14 17.05
C VAL A 432 3.26 -25.21 16.08
N ILE A 433 4.00 -25.47 14.99
CA ILE A 433 3.59 -26.49 14.01
C ILE A 433 3.60 -27.89 14.64
N SER A 434 4.56 -28.22 15.51
CA SER A 434 4.53 -29.48 16.27
C SER A 434 3.27 -29.63 17.12
N VAL A 435 2.80 -28.55 17.75
CA VAL A 435 1.53 -28.54 18.50
C VAL A 435 0.34 -28.72 17.55
N VAL A 436 0.30 -28.00 16.43
CA VAL A 436 -0.77 -28.13 15.44
C VAL A 436 -0.84 -29.55 14.87
N PHE A 437 0.29 -30.19 14.52
CA PHE A 437 0.27 -31.57 14.04
C PHE A 437 -0.16 -32.56 15.13
N SER A 438 0.11 -32.27 16.41
CA SER A 438 -0.44 -33.07 17.51
C SER A 438 -1.98 -32.94 17.58
N TYR A 439 -2.50 -31.73 17.37
CA TYR A 439 -3.94 -31.48 17.25
C TYR A 439 -4.57 -32.18 16.03
N LEU A 440 -3.91 -32.15 14.86
CA LEU A 440 -4.38 -32.86 13.66
C LEU A 440 -4.50 -34.38 13.87
N TYR A 441 -3.65 -34.95 14.74
CA TYR A 441 -3.61 -36.38 15.04
C TYR A 441 -4.67 -36.83 16.06
N GLY A 442 -4.88 -36.06 17.12
CA GLY A 442 -5.68 -36.50 18.27
C GLY A 442 -6.42 -35.39 19.01
N GLY A 443 -6.57 -34.22 18.39
CA GLY A 443 -7.32 -33.09 18.94
C GLY A 443 -6.66 -32.47 20.16
N GLN A 444 -7.47 -31.77 20.97
CA GLN A 444 -7.02 -31.14 22.21
C GLN A 444 -6.44 -32.11 23.25
N PRO A 445 -6.95 -33.37 23.40
CA PRO A 445 -6.33 -34.35 24.28
C PRO A 445 -4.86 -34.63 23.92
N ALA A 446 -4.55 -34.78 22.63
CA ALA A 446 -3.17 -34.99 22.17
C ALA A 446 -2.27 -33.78 22.40
N VAL A 447 -2.79 -32.56 22.25
CA VAL A 447 -2.07 -31.32 22.60
C VAL A 447 -1.74 -31.28 24.09
N THR A 448 -2.70 -31.66 24.92
CA THR A 448 -2.56 -31.67 26.39
C THR A 448 -1.57 -32.74 26.84
N GLU A 449 -1.67 -33.95 26.29
CA GLU A 449 -0.71 -35.04 26.52
C GLU A 449 0.70 -34.61 26.10
N PHE A 450 0.84 -33.98 24.95
CA PHE A 450 2.14 -33.49 24.47
C PHE A 450 2.75 -32.43 25.40
N ALA A 451 1.94 -31.50 25.90
CA ALA A 451 2.38 -30.50 26.89
C ALA A 451 2.77 -31.15 28.23
N ASN A 452 2.01 -32.14 28.69
CA ASN A 452 2.31 -32.88 29.92
C ASN A 452 3.62 -33.68 29.80
N LEU A 453 3.85 -34.36 28.68
CA LEU A 453 5.09 -35.11 28.43
C LEU A 453 6.32 -34.17 28.37
N ARG A 454 6.16 -32.97 27.79
CA ARG A 454 7.22 -31.95 27.71
C ARG A 454 7.46 -31.24 29.05
N SER A 455 6.53 -31.34 30.00
CA SER A 455 6.65 -30.68 31.29
C SER A 455 7.67 -31.39 32.19
N LYS A 456 8.73 -30.69 32.57
CA LYS A 456 9.75 -31.16 33.52
C LYS A 456 9.77 -30.23 34.73
N ASN A 457 9.64 -30.78 35.95
CA ASN A 457 9.53 -29.99 37.19
C ASN A 457 8.40 -28.94 37.16
N GLY A 458 7.28 -29.25 36.49
CA GLY A 458 6.14 -28.34 36.35
C GLY A 458 6.30 -27.23 35.29
N LEU A 459 7.35 -27.27 34.45
CA LEU A 459 7.58 -26.30 33.38
C LEU A 459 7.51 -26.98 32.00
N ASP A 460 6.55 -26.60 31.15
CA ASP A 460 6.46 -27.04 29.75
C ASP A 460 7.56 -26.38 28.89
N THR A 461 8.46 -27.18 28.34
CA THR A 461 9.61 -26.71 27.56
C THR A 461 9.95 -27.62 26.37
N PHE A 462 10.32 -27.04 25.22
CA PHE A 462 10.81 -27.79 24.06
C PHE A 462 12.30 -28.20 24.18
N PHE A 463 13.07 -27.55 25.06
CA PHE A 463 14.48 -27.85 25.29
C PHE A 463 14.82 -27.74 26.78
N SER A 464 15.98 -28.27 27.18
CA SER A 464 16.51 -28.15 28.53
C SER A 464 18.02 -27.92 28.49
N PHE A 465 18.58 -27.19 29.46
CA PHE A 465 20.02 -27.10 29.66
C PHE A 465 20.52 -28.26 30.53
N SER A 466 21.68 -28.82 30.18
CA SER A 466 22.39 -29.82 30.96
C SER A 466 23.25 -29.15 32.03
N GLY A 467 22.99 -29.46 33.30
CA GLY A 467 23.75 -28.95 34.45
C GLY A 467 23.06 -27.79 35.18
N ASN A 468 23.45 -27.58 36.45
CA ASN A 468 22.90 -26.54 37.33
C ASN A 468 23.74 -25.24 37.33
N ASN A 469 24.76 -25.15 36.47
CA ASN A 469 25.68 -24.01 36.48
C ASN A 469 25.09 -22.85 35.66
N GLU A 470 24.84 -21.73 36.34
CA GLU A 470 24.53 -20.44 35.72
C GLU A 470 25.83 -19.60 35.60
N PRO A 471 26.03 -18.83 34.52
CA PRO A 471 25.14 -18.67 33.36
C PRO A 471 25.25 -19.84 32.37
N HIS A 472 24.10 -20.26 31.81
CA HIS A 472 24.03 -21.35 30.83
C HIS A 472 24.70 -20.98 29.50
N LYS A 473 25.37 -21.95 28.87
CA LYS A 473 25.88 -21.81 27.49
C LYS A 473 24.98 -22.56 26.51
N LEU A 474 25.00 -22.15 25.24
CA LEU A 474 24.19 -22.81 24.19
C LEU A 474 24.62 -24.27 23.99
N SER A 475 25.89 -24.60 24.23
CA SER A 475 26.41 -25.97 24.23
C SER A 475 25.71 -26.89 25.23
N ASP A 476 25.14 -26.31 26.29
CA ASP A 476 24.48 -27.06 27.35
C ASP A 476 23.01 -27.33 26.97
N ALA A 477 22.46 -26.67 25.95
CA ALA A 477 21.09 -26.86 25.52
C ALA A 477 20.91 -28.17 24.74
N GLN A 478 19.85 -28.90 25.08
CA GLN A 478 19.45 -30.12 24.40
C GLN A 478 17.94 -30.12 24.16
N LEU A 479 17.53 -30.64 22.99
CA LEU A 479 16.11 -30.81 22.70
C LEU A 479 15.51 -31.80 23.70
N ASN A 480 14.37 -31.44 24.28
CA ASN A 480 13.69 -32.24 25.29
C ASN A 480 13.37 -33.63 24.71
N ASP A 481 13.78 -34.69 25.39
CA ASP A 481 13.57 -36.06 24.90
C ASP A 481 12.11 -36.41 24.73
N ALA A 482 11.21 -35.78 25.50
CA ALA A 482 9.77 -35.92 25.31
C ALA A 482 9.31 -35.46 23.92
N VAL A 483 9.90 -34.39 23.36
CA VAL A 483 9.64 -33.93 21.99
C VAL A 483 10.00 -35.00 20.98
N LYS A 484 11.20 -35.59 21.11
CA LYS A 484 11.68 -36.65 20.22
C LYS A 484 10.79 -37.89 20.28
N ARG A 485 10.41 -38.32 21.50
CA ARG A 485 9.53 -39.48 21.72
C ARG A 485 8.15 -39.24 21.12
N TRP A 486 7.55 -38.09 21.39
CA TRP A 486 6.23 -37.73 20.85
C TRP A 486 6.24 -37.64 19.32
N HIS A 487 7.23 -36.98 18.74
CA HIS A 487 7.39 -36.91 17.28
C HIS A 487 7.51 -38.30 16.65
N ASN A 488 8.27 -39.22 17.25
CA ASN A 488 8.34 -40.59 16.78
C ASN A 488 7.02 -41.35 16.94
N GLN A 489 6.30 -41.14 18.05
CA GLN A 489 4.98 -41.73 18.27
C GLN A 489 3.97 -41.25 17.22
N LEU A 490 3.89 -39.94 16.95
CA LEU A 490 3.02 -39.39 15.90
C LEU A 490 3.27 -40.05 14.55
N ARG A 491 4.54 -40.21 14.15
CA ARG A 491 4.93 -40.85 12.88
C ARG A 491 4.51 -42.32 12.82
N MET A 492 4.70 -43.07 13.90
CA MET A 492 4.36 -44.50 13.94
C MET A 492 2.86 -44.72 13.97
N GLU A 493 2.12 -43.99 14.81
CA GLU A 493 0.69 -44.19 15.00
C GLU A 493 -0.13 -43.69 13.80
N THR A 494 0.25 -42.56 13.18
CA THR A 494 -0.42 -42.11 11.94
C THR A 494 -0.22 -43.08 10.79
N LYS A 495 1.00 -43.63 10.63
CA LYS A 495 1.29 -44.65 9.62
C LYS A 495 0.50 -45.95 9.83
N LYS A 496 0.25 -46.35 11.08
CA LYS A 496 -0.64 -47.48 11.42
C LYS A 496 -2.10 -47.19 11.07
N ARG A 497 -2.58 -45.98 11.32
CA ARG A 497 -3.98 -45.58 11.07
C ARG A 497 -4.28 -45.44 9.58
N ASN A 498 -3.40 -44.78 8.83
CA ASN A 498 -3.56 -44.55 7.39
C ASN A 498 -2.19 -44.32 6.75
N THR A 499 -1.83 -45.11 5.75
CA THR A 499 -0.50 -45.05 5.11
C THR A 499 -0.24 -43.73 4.38
N GLY A 500 -1.26 -43.15 3.73
CA GLY A 500 -1.18 -41.86 3.04
C GLY A 500 -0.98 -40.71 4.03
N GLU A 501 -1.80 -40.65 5.08
CA GLU A 501 -1.67 -39.64 6.13
C GLU A 501 -0.34 -39.79 6.88
N GLY A 502 0.06 -41.02 7.18
CA GLY A 502 1.33 -41.33 7.83
C GLY A 502 2.54 -40.83 7.05
N ALA A 503 2.51 -40.86 5.71
CA ALA A 503 3.58 -40.31 4.89
C ALA A 503 3.69 -38.77 5.02
N ILE A 504 2.55 -38.07 5.14
CA ILE A 504 2.51 -36.62 5.32
C ILE A 504 3.10 -36.23 6.69
N PHE A 505 2.66 -36.91 7.75
CA PHE A 505 3.21 -36.72 9.09
C PHE A 505 4.70 -37.08 9.15
N ASP A 506 5.12 -38.17 8.51
CA ASP A 506 6.52 -38.57 8.46
C ASP A 506 7.41 -37.48 7.86
N GLY A 507 7.01 -36.94 6.69
CA GLY A 507 7.73 -35.85 6.03
C GLY A 507 7.85 -34.61 6.91
N MET A 508 6.73 -34.11 7.44
CA MET A 508 6.72 -32.86 8.20
C MET A 508 7.42 -32.99 9.56
N ILE A 509 7.10 -34.03 10.34
CA ILE A 509 7.65 -34.20 11.69
C ILE A 509 9.15 -34.51 11.65
N LYS A 510 9.61 -35.29 10.65
CA LYS A 510 11.04 -35.54 10.45
C LYS A 510 11.76 -34.26 10.05
N PHE A 511 11.20 -33.47 9.15
CA PHE A 511 11.75 -32.17 8.78
C PHE A 511 11.87 -31.23 10.00
N LEU A 512 10.79 -31.08 10.78
CA LEU A 512 10.82 -30.26 12.00
C LEU A 512 11.92 -30.71 12.96
N GLY A 513 12.01 -32.01 13.25
CA GLY A 513 13.00 -32.53 14.20
C GLY A 513 14.46 -32.44 13.72
N GLN A 514 14.71 -32.57 12.41
CA GLN A 514 16.08 -32.64 11.87
C GLN A 514 16.61 -31.29 11.36
N LYS A 515 15.72 -30.35 11.04
CA LYS A 515 16.06 -29.13 10.29
C LYS A 515 15.57 -27.84 10.94
N VAL A 516 14.61 -27.90 11.87
CA VAL A 516 14.01 -26.70 12.49
C VAL A 516 14.29 -26.65 14.00
N LEU A 517 13.94 -27.72 14.72
CA LEU A 517 14.17 -27.86 16.16
C LEU A 517 15.61 -28.31 16.48
N VAL A 518 16.58 -27.63 15.85
CA VAL A 518 18.02 -27.84 16.00
C VAL A 518 18.57 -26.79 16.96
N ILE A 519 19.40 -27.20 17.92
CA ILE A 519 19.89 -26.28 18.97
C ILE A 519 20.74 -25.14 18.38
N ASP A 520 21.68 -25.44 17.49
CA ASP A 520 22.50 -24.43 16.81
C ASP A 520 21.66 -23.62 15.81
N PRO A 521 21.43 -22.32 16.02
CA PRO A 521 20.63 -21.48 15.14
C PRO A 521 21.14 -21.47 13.70
N LYS A 522 22.47 -21.51 13.49
CA LYS A 522 23.08 -21.44 12.15
C LYS A 522 22.78 -22.67 11.28
N GLN A 523 22.42 -23.78 11.90
CA GLN A 523 22.08 -25.02 11.22
C GLN A 523 20.57 -25.15 10.94
N ARG A 524 19.75 -24.25 11.48
CA ARG A 524 18.31 -24.25 11.22
C ARG A 524 18.05 -23.84 9.77
N GLN A 525 17.12 -24.52 9.13
CA GLN A 525 16.54 -24.08 7.86
C GLN A 525 15.70 -22.82 8.07
N GLN A 526 15.46 -22.06 7.02
CA GLN A 526 14.75 -20.78 7.11
C GLN A 526 13.24 -20.99 7.13
N THR A 527 12.51 -19.93 7.51
CA THR A 527 11.03 -19.96 7.52
C THR A 527 10.44 -20.28 6.15
N LYS A 528 11.10 -19.90 5.04
CA LYS A 528 10.72 -20.28 3.68
C LYS A 528 10.68 -21.80 3.49
N ASP A 529 11.68 -22.52 4.01
CA ASP A 529 11.75 -23.98 3.88
C ASP A 529 10.61 -24.66 4.66
N ILE A 530 10.24 -24.12 5.82
CA ILE A 530 9.06 -24.57 6.59
C ILE A 530 7.79 -24.38 5.76
N ARG A 531 7.61 -23.21 5.13
CA ARG A 531 6.48 -22.92 4.25
C ARG A 531 6.41 -23.92 3.10
N ASP A 532 7.52 -24.22 2.44
CA ASP A 532 7.57 -25.14 1.30
C ASP A 532 7.19 -26.58 1.72
N GLN A 533 7.65 -27.05 2.89
CA GLN A 533 7.25 -28.35 3.44
C GLN A 533 5.76 -28.39 3.82
N LEU A 534 5.21 -27.31 4.37
CA LEU A 534 3.77 -27.20 4.65
C LEU A 534 2.94 -27.19 3.35
N ILE A 535 3.43 -26.58 2.26
CA ILE A 535 2.78 -26.63 0.95
C ILE A 535 2.73 -28.07 0.41
N ILE A 536 3.81 -28.84 0.60
CA ILE A 536 3.84 -30.26 0.22
C ILE A 536 2.80 -31.04 1.04
N ALA A 537 2.77 -30.86 2.36
CA ALA A 537 1.79 -31.51 3.24
C ALA A 537 0.35 -31.13 2.88
N PHE A 538 0.08 -29.85 2.62
CA PHE A 538 -1.22 -29.35 2.17
C PHE A 538 -1.70 -30.02 0.89
N LYS A 539 -0.85 -30.03 -0.15
CA LYS A 539 -1.17 -30.67 -1.44
C LYS A 539 -1.46 -32.16 -1.28
N ALA A 540 -0.72 -32.85 -0.41
CA ALA A 540 -0.91 -34.26 -0.14
C ALA A 540 -2.25 -34.55 0.58
N PHE A 541 -2.59 -33.79 1.63
CA PHE A 541 -3.89 -33.93 2.30
C PHE A 541 -5.06 -33.66 1.36
N ARG A 542 -4.92 -32.66 0.48
CA ARG A 542 -5.96 -32.34 -0.49
C ARG A 542 -6.12 -33.41 -1.58
N SER A 543 -5.02 -34.00 -2.03
CA SER A 543 -5.06 -35.14 -2.96
C SER A 543 -5.76 -36.35 -2.32
N MET A 544 -5.58 -36.58 -1.02
CA MET A 544 -6.30 -37.63 -0.28
C MET A 544 -7.80 -37.36 -0.17
N ALA A 545 -8.22 -36.10 -0.21
CA ALA A 545 -9.64 -35.73 -0.23
C ALA A 545 -10.34 -35.97 -1.58
N GLY A 546 -9.61 -36.40 -2.62
CA GLY A 546 -10.18 -36.57 -3.97
C GLY A 546 -10.40 -35.24 -4.71
N GLU A 547 -9.84 -34.14 -4.21
CA GLU A 547 -9.95 -32.82 -4.84
C GLU A 547 -8.81 -32.66 -5.87
N GLY A 548 -9.12 -32.90 -7.17
CA GLY A 548 -8.18 -32.82 -8.30
C GLY A 548 -7.35 -31.52 -8.36
N PRO A 549 -6.22 -31.47 -9.11
CA PRO A 549 -5.23 -30.38 -9.05
C PRO A 549 -5.88 -29.00 -9.20
N ILE A 550 -5.50 -28.08 -8.32
CA ILE A 550 -6.03 -26.71 -8.31
C ILE A 550 -5.02 -25.86 -9.08
N SER A 551 -5.46 -25.23 -10.18
CA SER A 551 -4.81 -24.04 -10.75
C SER A 551 -4.48 -23.06 -9.63
N PRO A 552 -3.29 -22.44 -9.60
CA PRO A 552 -2.81 -21.66 -8.47
C PRO A 552 -3.87 -20.68 -7.96
N ARG A 553 -4.49 -21.02 -6.82
CA ARG A 553 -5.35 -20.14 -6.06
C ARG A 553 -4.44 -19.06 -5.49
N HIS A 554 -4.37 -17.91 -6.16
CA HIS A 554 -4.25 -16.65 -5.46
C HIS A 554 -5.37 -16.58 -4.40
N PRO A 555 -5.14 -15.97 -3.24
CA PRO A 555 -6.18 -15.80 -2.22
C PRO A 555 -7.38 -15.08 -2.85
N GLN A 556 -8.46 -15.83 -3.11
CA GLN A 556 -9.70 -15.28 -3.63
C GLN A 556 -10.52 -14.76 -2.45
N SER A 557 -10.75 -13.46 -2.43
CA SER A 557 -12.05 -12.92 -2.01
C SER A 557 -13.11 -13.59 -2.91
N ARG A 558 -14.10 -14.23 -2.28
CA ARG A 558 -15.27 -14.81 -2.96
C ARG A 558 -16.51 -14.16 -2.38
N PHE A 559 -17.06 -13.17 -3.07
CA PHE A 559 -18.50 -12.99 -3.02
C PHE A 559 -19.15 -13.94 -4.01
N SER A 560 -19.85 -14.95 -3.47
CA SER A 560 -20.79 -15.81 -4.19
C SER A 560 -22.14 -15.08 -4.30
N MET A 561 -22.59 -14.81 -5.52
CA MET A 561 -23.98 -14.47 -5.79
C MET A 561 -24.72 -15.72 -6.28
N SER A 562 -25.77 -16.12 -5.58
CA SER A 562 -26.84 -16.90 -6.21
C SER A 562 -28.24 -16.52 -5.71
N ARG A 563 -28.94 -15.83 -6.63
CA ARG A 563 -30.34 -16.02 -7.04
C ARG A 563 -31.46 -15.67 -6.05
N LEU A 564 -32.00 -14.46 -6.27
CA LEU A 564 -33.45 -14.22 -6.24
C LEU A 564 -33.93 -14.03 -7.69
N ARG A 565 -34.97 -14.78 -8.07
CA ARG A 565 -35.59 -14.79 -9.41
C ARG A 565 -37.08 -14.52 -9.25
N ASN A 566 -37.57 -13.49 -9.95
CA ASN A 566 -38.92 -13.30 -10.57
C ASN A 566 -39.08 -11.79 -10.92
N ALA A 567 -38.67 -11.34 -12.11
CA ALA A 567 -39.41 -11.20 -13.39
C ALA A 567 -39.96 -9.75 -13.60
N PRO A 568 -40.17 -9.21 -14.83
CA PRO A 568 -39.82 -9.66 -16.19
C PRO A 568 -38.97 -8.66 -17.02
N TRP A 569 -38.59 -9.12 -18.21
CA TRP A 569 -37.91 -8.49 -19.35
C TRP A 569 -38.51 -7.11 -19.74
N ARG A 570 -37.85 -6.11 -20.36
CA ARG A 570 -36.73 -6.03 -21.33
C ARG A 570 -36.40 -4.54 -21.54
N ARG A 571 -35.12 -4.19 -21.72
CA ARG A 571 -34.60 -3.33 -22.82
C ARG A 571 -33.07 -3.49 -22.85
N ARG A 572 -32.54 -3.96 -23.99
CA ARG A 572 -31.11 -4.05 -24.31
C ARG A 572 -30.55 -2.63 -24.46
N SER A 573 -29.39 -2.37 -23.87
CA SER A 573 -28.42 -1.36 -24.33
C SER A 573 -27.03 -1.73 -23.80
N ASP A 574 -26.18 -2.15 -24.74
CA ASP A 574 -24.72 -2.08 -24.83
C ASP A 574 -23.86 -2.78 -23.75
N VAL A 575 -23.39 -3.99 -24.10
CA VAL A 575 -22.34 -4.72 -23.38
C VAL A 575 -21.00 -4.39 -24.05
N GLU A 576 -20.14 -3.63 -23.38
CA GLU A 576 -18.73 -3.46 -23.76
C GLU A 576 -17.98 -4.80 -23.62
N VAL A 577 -17.45 -5.31 -24.73
CA VAL A 577 -16.63 -6.53 -24.76
C VAL A 577 -15.18 -6.14 -24.49
N ASN A 578 -14.76 -6.10 -23.23
CA ASN A 578 -13.33 -6.04 -22.88
C ASN A 578 -12.78 -7.47 -22.89
N GLN A 579 -11.85 -7.77 -23.80
CA GLN A 579 -11.11 -9.03 -23.81
C GLN A 579 -9.86 -8.89 -22.93
N ASP A 580 -9.62 -9.84 -22.02
CA ASP A 580 -8.45 -9.86 -21.15
C ASP A 580 -7.69 -11.18 -21.18
N TRP A 581 -6.36 -11.08 -21.30
CA TRP A 581 -5.45 -12.21 -21.39
C TRP A 581 -4.36 -12.14 -20.33
N ARG A 582 -3.81 -13.28 -19.91
CA ARG A 582 -2.77 -13.36 -18.89
C ARG A 582 -1.55 -14.14 -19.38
N MET A 583 -0.37 -13.57 -19.17
CA MET A 583 0.91 -14.15 -19.57
C MET A 583 1.79 -14.36 -18.33
N PRO A 584 1.98 -15.61 -17.86
CA PRO A 584 2.84 -15.90 -16.72
C PRO A 584 4.32 -15.98 -17.12
N PHE A 585 5.20 -15.58 -16.21
CA PHE A 585 6.65 -15.62 -16.32
C PHE A 585 7.26 -16.36 -15.12
N ALA A 586 8.48 -16.87 -15.28
CA ALA A 586 9.19 -17.58 -14.20
C ALA A 586 9.69 -16.64 -13.08
N THR A 587 9.84 -15.36 -13.38
CA THR A 587 10.31 -14.31 -12.46
C THR A 587 9.46 -13.07 -12.65
N ASP A 588 9.49 -12.17 -11.68
CA ASP A 588 8.78 -10.89 -11.78
C ASP A 588 9.20 -10.10 -13.02
N VAL A 589 8.20 -9.55 -13.71
CA VAL A 589 8.40 -8.68 -14.86
C VAL A 589 8.65 -7.28 -14.34
N ARG A 590 9.84 -6.74 -14.62
CA ARG A 590 10.25 -5.40 -14.18
C ARG A 590 9.55 -4.31 -14.98
N SER A 591 9.46 -4.49 -16.30
CA SER A 591 8.88 -3.52 -17.24
C SER A 591 8.42 -4.20 -18.53
N CYS A 592 7.59 -3.50 -19.30
CA CYS A 592 7.15 -3.91 -20.64
C CYS A 592 7.25 -2.71 -21.58
N VAL A 593 7.47 -2.96 -22.87
CA VAL A 593 7.51 -1.92 -23.90
C VAL A 593 6.78 -2.43 -25.13
N PHE A 594 5.89 -1.60 -25.67
CA PHE A 594 5.31 -1.81 -26.98
C PHE A 594 6.14 -1.08 -28.03
N GLY A 595 6.39 -1.74 -29.16
CA GLY A 595 6.87 -1.07 -30.37
C GLY A 595 5.76 -0.24 -31.06
N PRO A 596 6.09 0.39 -32.20
CA PRO A 596 5.14 1.15 -33.00
C PRO A 596 3.86 0.35 -33.31
N ASN A 597 2.71 1.01 -33.32
CA ASN A 597 1.40 0.36 -33.53
C ASN A 597 1.11 -0.81 -32.54
N ALA A 598 1.65 -0.74 -31.32
CA ALA A 598 1.59 -1.78 -30.30
C ALA A 598 2.27 -3.12 -30.67
N HIS A 599 3.25 -3.09 -31.58
CA HIS A 599 3.95 -4.27 -32.07
C HIS A 599 5.46 -4.02 -32.23
N PRO A 600 6.34 -4.96 -31.82
CA PRO A 600 6.10 -6.12 -30.97
C PRO A 600 5.84 -5.70 -29.51
N MET A 601 5.35 -6.63 -28.69
CA MET A 601 5.35 -6.46 -27.23
C MET A 601 6.60 -7.11 -26.64
N VAL A 602 7.36 -6.34 -25.86
CA VAL A 602 8.62 -6.78 -25.26
C VAL A 602 8.53 -6.73 -23.74
N CYS A 603 8.70 -7.88 -23.09
CA CYS A 603 8.59 -8.04 -21.64
C CYS A 603 9.98 -8.26 -21.03
N ILE A 604 10.29 -7.53 -19.95
CA ILE A 604 11.66 -7.43 -19.43
C ILE A 604 11.68 -7.87 -17.96
N THR A 605 12.42 -8.93 -17.66
CA THR A 605 12.80 -9.32 -16.30
C THR A 605 14.23 -8.82 -16.01
N ASP A 606 14.77 -9.08 -14.82
CA ASP A 606 16.13 -8.66 -14.49
C ASP A 606 17.20 -9.21 -15.46
N HIS A 607 16.98 -10.42 -16.00
CA HIS A 607 17.99 -11.14 -16.78
C HIS A 607 17.51 -11.56 -18.17
N THR A 608 16.20 -11.49 -18.46
CA THR A 608 15.64 -12.00 -19.72
C THR A 608 14.70 -10.98 -20.36
N ILE A 609 14.87 -10.78 -21.67
CA ILE A 609 13.92 -10.09 -22.53
C ILE A 609 13.11 -11.16 -23.27
N TYR A 610 11.79 -11.01 -23.32
CA TYR A 610 10.89 -11.84 -24.09
C TYR A 610 10.18 -10.98 -25.14
N ALA A 611 10.17 -11.43 -26.40
CA ALA A 611 9.57 -10.70 -27.51
C ALA A 611 8.38 -11.48 -28.09
N TYR A 612 7.24 -10.81 -28.22
CA TYR A 612 5.97 -11.40 -28.68
C TYR A 612 5.34 -10.56 -29.79
N SER A 613 4.59 -11.22 -30.67
CA SER A 613 3.60 -10.55 -31.51
C SER A 613 2.18 -10.89 -31.04
N LEU A 614 1.35 -9.86 -31.01
CA LEU A 614 -0.07 -9.94 -30.70
C LEU A 614 -0.94 -9.97 -31.95
N ASP A 615 -0.38 -9.97 -33.17
CA ASP A 615 -1.16 -9.74 -34.40
C ASP A 615 -2.26 -10.78 -34.59
N HIS A 616 -1.96 -12.07 -34.42
CA HIS A 616 -2.97 -13.14 -34.53
C HIS A 616 -3.99 -13.11 -33.38
N VAL A 617 -3.56 -12.71 -32.18
CA VAL A 617 -4.46 -12.51 -31.03
C VAL A 617 -5.47 -11.40 -31.32
N LEU A 618 -5.05 -10.32 -32.00
CA LEU A 618 -5.90 -9.16 -32.28
C LEU A 618 -6.89 -9.39 -33.44
N ILE A 619 -6.61 -10.36 -34.31
CA ILE A 619 -7.46 -10.75 -35.44
C ILE A 619 -8.57 -11.70 -35.00
N SER A 620 -8.32 -12.60 -34.03
CA SER A 620 -9.33 -13.53 -33.51
C SER A 620 -10.37 -12.81 -32.65
N GLU A 621 -11.67 -13.08 -32.89
CA GLU A 621 -12.76 -12.65 -31.99
C GLU A 621 -12.99 -13.67 -30.86
N ASP A 622 -12.43 -14.88 -30.98
CA ASP A 622 -12.51 -15.95 -29.99
C ASP A 622 -11.41 -15.87 -28.93
N THR A 623 -11.80 -15.84 -27.66
CA THR A 623 -10.89 -15.72 -26.50
C THR A 623 -10.30 -17.04 -26.01
N GLU A 624 -10.80 -18.19 -26.51
CA GLU A 624 -10.43 -19.51 -25.97
C GLU A 624 -9.01 -19.97 -26.35
N ASP A 625 -8.42 -19.42 -27.42
CA ASP A 625 -7.14 -19.88 -27.98
C ASP A 625 -5.99 -18.84 -27.90
N PHE A 626 -5.98 -17.95 -26.90
CA PHE A 626 -4.95 -16.90 -26.78
C PHE A 626 -3.52 -17.44 -26.82
N HIS A 627 -3.24 -18.52 -26.10
CA HIS A 627 -1.90 -19.10 -26.03
C HIS A 627 -1.48 -19.83 -27.32
N GLU A 628 -2.43 -20.38 -28.07
CA GLU A 628 -2.15 -21.02 -29.36
C GLU A 628 -1.88 -19.97 -30.46
N ASN A 629 -2.52 -18.81 -30.37
CA ASN A 629 -2.37 -17.71 -31.32
C ASN A 629 -1.27 -16.70 -30.96
N LEU A 630 -0.68 -16.79 -29.76
CA LEU A 630 0.39 -15.89 -29.33
C LEU A 630 1.71 -16.27 -30.02
N MET A 631 2.21 -15.39 -30.88
CA MET A 631 3.51 -15.58 -31.53
C MET A 631 4.65 -15.17 -30.61
N ILE A 632 5.62 -16.07 -30.43
CA ILE A 632 6.82 -15.83 -29.62
C ILE A 632 8.02 -15.67 -30.57
N TYR A 633 8.58 -14.46 -30.65
CA TYR A 633 9.80 -14.23 -31.41
C TYR A 633 11.03 -14.80 -30.71
N GLY A 634 11.02 -14.84 -29.38
CA GLY A 634 12.03 -15.54 -28.61
C GLY A 634 12.34 -14.84 -27.30
N GLN A 635 13.43 -15.30 -26.68
CA GLN A 635 13.97 -14.73 -25.46
C GLN A 635 15.46 -14.45 -25.61
N ALA A 636 15.94 -13.42 -24.92
CA ALA A 636 17.33 -13.00 -24.93
C ALA A 636 17.83 -12.69 -23.52
N THR A 637 19.03 -13.17 -23.20
CA THR A 637 19.76 -12.84 -21.96
C THR A 637 21.08 -12.17 -22.33
N PRO A 638 21.66 -11.32 -21.48
CA PRO A 638 22.98 -10.75 -21.74
C PRO A 638 24.03 -11.85 -21.94
N SER A 639 25.00 -11.61 -22.81
CA SER A 639 26.05 -12.59 -23.09
C SER A 639 26.97 -12.83 -21.88
N VAL A 640 27.15 -11.79 -21.05
CA VAL A 640 27.99 -11.82 -19.86
C VAL A 640 27.16 -12.13 -18.60
N ARG A 641 27.56 -13.15 -17.84
CA ARG A 641 26.88 -13.55 -16.59
C ARG A 641 26.90 -12.41 -15.56
N GLY A 642 25.77 -12.20 -14.89
CA GLY A 642 25.62 -11.17 -13.85
C GLY A 642 25.23 -9.78 -14.38
N ARG A 643 25.17 -9.59 -15.70
CA ARG A 643 24.56 -8.40 -16.30
C ARG A 643 23.05 -8.44 -16.13
N GLN A 644 22.45 -7.27 -15.92
CA GLN A 644 21.02 -7.08 -15.87
C GLN A 644 20.57 -6.04 -16.88
N TRP A 645 19.40 -6.22 -17.48
CA TRP A 645 18.82 -5.27 -18.43
C TRP A 645 18.40 -3.98 -17.71
N THR A 646 18.75 -2.82 -18.26
CA THR A 646 18.46 -1.51 -17.66
C THR A 646 17.53 -0.66 -18.51
N GLN A 647 17.76 -0.60 -19.82
CA GLN A 647 16.98 0.17 -20.78
C GLN A 647 16.73 -0.67 -22.04
N VAL A 648 15.55 -0.54 -22.63
CA VAL A 648 15.17 -1.25 -23.86
C VAL A 648 14.39 -0.31 -24.77
N GLY A 649 14.78 -0.23 -26.03
CA GLY A 649 14.10 0.49 -27.10
C GLY A 649 13.63 -0.50 -28.17
N VAL A 650 12.43 -0.29 -28.70
CA VAL A 650 11.74 -1.26 -29.54
C VAL A 650 11.21 -0.58 -30.80
N THR A 651 11.39 -1.24 -31.93
CA THR A 651 10.77 -0.91 -33.23
C THR A 651 10.10 -2.17 -33.79
N ASN A 652 9.46 -2.08 -34.95
CA ASN A 652 8.87 -3.24 -35.60
C ASN A 652 9.91 -4.33 -35.95
N GLN A 653 11.17 -3.93 -36.21
CA GLN A 653 12.22 -4.84 -36.70
C GLN A 653 13.39 -5.03 -35.74
N PHE A 654 13.57 -4.13 -34.75
CA PHE A 654 14.73 -4.16 -33.87
C PHE A 654 14.36 -3.98 -32.40
N ILE A 655 15.07 -4.71 -31.54
CA ILE A 655 15.11 -4.51 -30.09
C ILE A 655 16.52 -4.11 -29.71
N VAL A 656 16.68 -2.93 -29.13
CA VAL A 656 17.96 -2.40 -28.65
C VAL A 656 17.94 -2.40 -27.13
N ALA A 657 18.90 -3.05 -26.48
CA ALA A 657 18.88 -3.25 -25.03
C ALA A 657 20.24 -2.94 -24.37
N ALA A 658 20.22 -2.16 -23.30
CA ALA A 658 21.40 -1.80 -22.51
C ALA A 658 21.42 -2.54 -21.17
N THR A 659 22.61 -2.70 -20.59
CA THR A 659 22.83 -3.42 -19.33
C THR A 659 23.18 -2.47 -18.17
N ASN A 660 23.40 -3.03 -16.99
CA ASN A 660 23.93 -2.35 -15.81
C ASN A 660 25.47 -2.23 -15.80
N HIS A 661 26.12 -2.42 -16.95
CA HIS A 661 27.57 -2.25 -17.05
C HIS A 661 28.01 -0.81 -16.72
N HIS A 662 29.23 -0.66 -16.20
CA HIS A 662 29.81 0.64 -15.86
C HIS A 662 30.32 1.40 -17.10
N GLU A 663 30.63 0.69 -18.19
CA GLU A 663 30.90 1.26 -19.51
C GLU A 663 29.72 1.05 -20.46
N PHE A 664 29.77 1.71 -21.62
CA PHE A 664 28.78 1.56 -22.68
C PHE A 664 28.71 0.12 -23.18
N GLU A 665 27.56 -0.52 -22.96
CA GLU A 665 27.25 -1.87 -23.45
C GLU A 665 25.80 -1.90 -23.96
N CYS A 666 25.61 -2.29 -25.22
CA CYS A 666 24.31 -2.38 -25.86
C CYS A 666 24.21 -3.60 -26.79
N TYR A 667 23.04 -4.24 -26.81
CA TYR A 667 22.70 -5.38 -27.65
C TYR A 667 21.63 -4.96 -28.65
N ILE A 668 21.77 -5.36 -29.91
CA ILE A 668 20.82 -5.08 -30.99
C ILE A 668 20.35 -6.41 -31.54
N TYR A 669 19.06 -6.68 -31.37
CA TYR A 669 18.39 -7.85 -31.90
C TYR A 669 17.51 -7.45 -33.08
N HIS A 670 17.44 -8.32 -34.08
CA HIS A 670 16.62 -8.17 -35.28
C HIS A 670 15.45 -9.17 -35.25
N ILE A 671 14.32 -8.74 -35.78
CA ILE A 671 13.08 -9.49 -35.97
C ILE A 671 12.91 -9.66 -37.48
N SER A 672 13.35 -10.80 -38.00
CA SER A 672 13.54 -11.03 -39.45
C SER A 672 12.29 -10.82 -40.30
N THR A 673 11.13 -11.26 -39.81
CA THR A 673 9.84 -11.10 -40.50
C THR A 673 8.73 -10.78 -39.49
N PRO A 674 8.51 -9.51 -39.13
CA PRO A 674 7.44 -9.13 -38.22
C PRO A 674 6.09 -9.69 -38.70
N GLY A 675 5.27 -10.18 -37.77
CA GLY A 675 4.01 -10.89 -38.04
C GLY A 675 4.10 -12.36 -38.50
N ASN A 676 5.27 -12.97 -38.68
CA ASN A 676 5.39 -14.38 -39.16
C ASN A 676 5.73 -15.36 -38.02
N HIS A 677 5.09 -16.55 -38.02
CA HIS A 677 5.29 -17.63 -37.05
C HIS A 677 6.71 -18.23 -37.05
N ASN A 678 7.43 -18.11 -38.17
CA ASN A 678 8.81 -18.61 -38.27
C ASN A 678 9.87 -17.58 -37.82
N THR A 679 9.44 -16.38 -37.44
CA THR A 679 10.36 -15.31 -37.07
C THR A 679 10.99 -15.57 -35.71
N ARG A 680 12.30 -15.37 -35.67
CA ARG A 680 13.11 -15.50 -34.46
C ARG A 680 13.77 -14.19 -34.11
N LEU A 681 14.01 -14.00 -32.81
CA LEU A 681 14.79 -12.90 -32.28
C LEU A 681 16.27 -13.24 -32.43
N GLU A 682 16.96 -12.53 -33.31
CA GLU A 682 18.35 -12.80 -33.66
C GLU A 682 19.27 -11.68 -33.16
N LEU A 683 20.32 -12.01 -32.43
CA LEU A 683 21.33 -11.02 -32.04
C LEU A 683 22.17 -10.66 -33.28
N ILE A 684 22.10 -9.41 -33.73
CA ILE A 684 22.88 -8.94 -34.89
C ILE A 684 24.14 -8.17 -34.47
N HIS A 685 24.06 -7.41 -33.38
CA HIS A 685 25.20 -6.64 -32.88
C HIS A 685 25.24 -6.60 -31.35
N HIS A 686 26.46 -6.64 -30.81
CA HIS A 686 26.79 -6.35 -29.43
C HIS A 686 27.86 -5.27 -29.44
N TRP A 687 27.51 -4.08 -28.96
CA TRP A 687 28.38 -2.91 -28.94
C TRP A 687 28.95 -2.71 -27.54
N GLU A 688 30.26 -2.86 -27.42
CA GLU A 688 31.04 -2.49 -26.25
C GLU A 688 32.00 -1.36 -26.64
N VAL A 689 31.85 -0.21 -26.01
CA VAL A 689 32.67 0.97 -26.31
C VAL A 689 33.20 1.53 -25.01
N LYS A 690 34.47 1.98 -25.00
CA LYS A 690 35.09 2.69 -23.87
C LYS A 690 34.52 4.09 -23.70
N LEU A 691 33.23 4.15 -23.38
CA LEU A 691 32.45 5.32 -23.07
C LEU A 691 31.70 5.05 -21.75
N PRO A 692 31.25 6.11 -21.05
CA PRO A 692 30.48 5.92 -19.83
C PRO A 692 29.18 5.15 -20.05
N ARG A 693 28.65 4.53 -18.98
CA ARG A 693 27.39 3.78 -19.01
C ARG A 693 26.23 4.54 -19.65
N ILE A 694 25.36 3.79 -20.31
CA ILE A 694 24.10 4.29 -20.88
C ILE A 694 23.11 4.59 -19.74
N TRP A 695 22.62 5.81 -19.68
CA TRP A 695 21.57 6.25 -18.73
C TRP A 695 20.16 6.08 -19.32
N LYS A 696 19.95 6.58 -20.54
CA LYS A 696 18.68 6.49 -21.30
C LYS A 696 18.96 6.10 -22.75
N LEU A 697 18.03 5.36 -23.32
CA LEU A 697 18.07 4.84 -24.69
C LEU A 697 16.72 5.10 -25.36
N ALA A 698 16.73 5.54 -26.62
CA ALA A 698 15.54 5.56 -27.47
C ALA A 698 15.90 5.16 -28.90
N VAL A 699 14.97 4.53 -29.60
CA VAL A 699 15.10 4.17 -31.01
C VAL A 699 14.01 4.88 -31.79
N SER A 700 14.31 5.38 -33.00
CA SER A 700 13.30 6.00 -33.84
C SER A 700 12.32 4.96 -34.39
N PRO A 701 11.02 5.27 -34.53
CA PRO A 701 10.03 4.30 -35.01
C PRO A 701 10.34 3.71 -36.39
N ASP A 702 10.96 4.48 -37.26
CA ASP A 702 11.44 4.08 -38.59
C ASP A 702 12.69 3.19 -38.56
N ALA A 703 13.18 2.85 -37.37
CA ALA A 703 14.38 2.06 -37.11
C ALA A 703 15.69 2.62 -37.70
N GLN A 704 15.73 3.91 -38.08
CA GLN A 704 16.92 4.52 -38.66
C GLN A 704 17.93 5.05 -37.63
N TYR A 705 17.47 5.46 -36.45
CA TYR A 705 18.29 6.16 -35.48
C TYR A 705 18.15 5.55 -34.09
N VAL A 706 19.24 5.57 -33.33
CA VAL A 706 19.25 5.28 -31.90
C VAL A 706 19.95 6.41 -31.16
N ALA A 707 19.33 6.86 -30.08
CA ALA A 707 19.81 7.92 -29.22
C ALA A 707 20.22 7.36 -27.85
N PHE A 708 21.36 7.81 -27.35
CA PHE A 708 21.90 7.44 -26.04
C PHE A 708 22.22 8.67 -25.23
N VAL A 709 21.77 8.72 -23.98
CA VAL A 709 22.27 9.66 -22.97
C VAL A 709 23.25 8.89 -22.10
N LEU A 710 24.50 9.34 -22.00
CA LEU A 710 25.54 8.67 -21.22
C LEU A 710 25.83 9.41 -19.91
N CYS A 711 26.17 8.67 -18.85
CA CYS A 711 26.64 9.25 -17.59
C CYS A 711 27.98 10.00 -17.78
N HIS A 712 28.33 10.90 -16.87
CA HIS A 712 29.60 11.62 -16.94
C HIS A 712 30.66 11.03 -15.99
N ASN A 713 31.93 11.04 -16.41
CA ASN A 713 33.07 10.62 -15.60
C ASN A 713 33.64 11.82 -14.83
N GLY A 714 33.20 12.04 -13.57
CA GLY A 714 34.10 12.60 -12.55
C GLY A 714 33.99 14.06 -12.10
N ALA A 715 32.98 14.86 -12.46
CA ALA A 715 32.80 16.22 -11.89
C ALA A 715 31.34 16.52 -11.50
N ARG A 716 31.15 17.17 -10.34
CA ARG A 716 29.84 17.43 -9.69
C ARG A 716 28.88 18.34 -10.46
N ASP A 717 29.35 19.05 -11.49
CA ASP A 717 28.54 19.98 -12.31
C ASP A 717 28.47 19.57 -13.81
N ALA A 718 28.77 18.32 -14.13
CA ALA A 718 28.94 17.92 -15.51
C ALA A 718 27.63 17.73 -16.30
N THR A 719 27.60 18.32 -17.50
CA THR A 719 26.53 18.20 -18.51
C THR A 719 26.41 16.78 -19.06
N GLY A 720 25.19 16.28 -19.24
CA GLY A 720 24.94 15.00 -19.91
C GLY A 720 25.33 15.05 -21.39
N LEU A 721 25.75 13.92 -21.96
CA LEU A 721 26.10 13.81 -23.37
C LEU A 721 25.06 12.96 -24.11
N LEU A 722 24.46 13.55 -25.14
CA LEU A 722 23.50 12.90 -26.03
C LEU A 722 24.20 12.48 -27.33
N TYR A 723 24.21 11.18 -27.61
CA TYR A 723 24.67 10.62 -28.88
C TYR A 723 23.47 10.21 -29.72
N ILE A 724 23.57 10.41 -31.03
CA ILE A 724 22.56 9.99 -32.01
C ILE A 724 23.32 9.30 -33.13
N THR A 725 23.11 8.00 -33.30
CA THR A 725 23.77 7.21 -34.34
C THR A 725 22.74 6.54 -35.23
N ARG A 726 23.14 6.19 -36.45
CA ARG A 726 22.30 5.46 -37.41
C ARG A 726 22.36 3.97 -37.13
N LEU A 727 21.20 3.31 -37.25
CA LEU A 727 21.05 1.86 -37.33
C LEU A 727 21.16 1.47 -38.81
N ASP A 728 22.39 1.44 -39.36
CA ASP A 728 22.60 1.07 -40.75
C ASP A 728 22.48 -0.45 -40.92
N TYR A 729 21.31 -0.93 -41.33
CA TYR A 729 21.06 -2.33 -41.70
C TYR A 729 20.91 -2.45 -43.23
N GLY A 730 22.06 -2.46 -43.90
CA GLY A 730 22.16 -2.58 -45.36
C GLY A 730 23.59 -2.27 -45.78
N GLU A 731 24.28 -3.25 -46.36
CA GLU A 731 25.72 -3.28 -46.69
C GLU A 731 26.67 -3.63 -45.54
N ALA A 732 26.77 -4.92 -45.18
CA ALA A 732 28.03 -5.53 -44.75
C ALA A 732 27.93 -7.06 -44.72
N SER A 733 28.19 -7.69 -45.87
CA SER A 733 28.77 -9.04 -45.96
C SER A 733 30.21 -9.12 -45.42
N GLN A 734 30.61 -8.21 -44.51
CA GLN A 734 31.84 -8.27 -43.70
C GLN A 734 31.64 -7.51 -42.37
N PRO A 735 31.34 -8.21 -41.25
CA PRO A 735 31.06 -7.56 -39.96
C PRO A 735 32.30 -7.06 -39.21
N GLU A 736 33.50 -7.43 -39.63
CA GLU A 736 34.70 -7.23 -38.79
C GLU A 736 35.46 -5.93 -39.05
N SER A 737 35.27 -5.22 -40.17
CA SER A 737 36.23 -4.16 -40.56
C SER A 737 35.94 -2.74 -40.04
N ARG A 738 34.69 -2.34 -39.76
CA ARG A 738 34.40 -0.93 -39.37
C ARG A 738 34.64 -0.60 -37.90
N PHE A 739 34.50 -1.55 -36.97
CA PHE A 739 34.79 -1.32 -35.54
C PHE A 739 36.22 -1.73 -35.15
N TYR A 740 36.83 -2.74 -35.79
CA TYR A 740 38.26 -3.07 -35.54
C TYR A 740 39.25 -2.11 -36.22
N SER A 741 38.90 -1.47 -37.34
CA SER A 741 39.79 -0.47 -37.98
C SER A 741 39.91 0.84 -37.18
N ILE A 742 38.91 1.18 -36.35
CA ILE A 742 38.95 2.40 -35.53
C ILE A 742 39.72 2.16 -34.21
N ILE A 743 39.73 0.92 -33.70
CA ILE A 743 40.49 0.56 -32.49
C ILE A 743 42.01 0.56 -32.73
N SER A 744 42.47 0.49 -33.99
CA SER A 744 43.89 0.37 -34.35
C SER A 744 44.58 1.66 -34.80
N SER A 745 43.91 2.81 -34.83
CA SER A 745 44.56 4.11 -35.12
C SER A 745 44.75 4.95 -33.85
N SER A 746 45.62 4.46 -32.96
CA SER A 746 46.25 5.31 -31.95
C SER A 746 47.37 6.12 -32.60
N SER A 747 47.07 7.36 -32.97
CA SER A 747 48.10 8.38 -33.17
C SER A 747 47.65 9.69 -32.54
N GLU A 748 48.44 10.13 -31.58
CA GLU A 748 48.36 11.41 -30.88
C GLU A 748 48.27 12.58 -31.87
N GLY A 749 47.40 13.56 -31.58
CA GLY A 749 47.44 14.86 -32.22
C GLY A 749 46.10 15.37 -32.76
N SER A 750 45.61 16.43 -32.10
CA SER A 750 44.57 17.37 -32.53
C SER A 750 43.13 17.15 -32.03
N SER A 751 42.59 18.26 -31.55
CA SER A 751 41.28 18.49 -30.97
C SER A 751 40.13 18.26 -31.96
N ASN A 752 39.63 17.03 -32.07
CA ASN A 752 38.30 16.68 -32.59
C ASN A 752 38.04 15.16 -32.39
N SER A 753 37.64 14.74 -31.18
CA SER A 753 37.41 13.31 -30.88
C SER A 753 36.13 12.78 -31.53
N SER A 754 36.24 12.15 -32.70
CA SER A 754 35.15 11.35 -33.29
C SER A 754 35.06 10.01 -32.55
N THR A 755 34.05 9.84 -31.69
CA THR A 755 33.73 8.53 -31.12
C THR A 755 33.02 7.67 -32.18
N PRO A 756 32.95 6.33 -32.01
CA PRO A 756 32.19 5.45 -32.91
C PRO A 756 30.69 5.77 -32.98
N LEU A 757 30.17 6.53 -32.01
CA LEU A 757 28.77 6.97 -31.93
C LEU A 757 28.54 8.36 -32.56
N GLY A 758 29.57 8.93 -33.18
CA GLY A 758 29.56 10.28 -33.74
C GLY A 758 29.75 11.39 -32.71
N ARG A 759 29.62 12.65 -33.13
CA ARG A 759 29.81 13.80 -32.23
C ARG A 759 28.66 13.89 -31.20
N PRO A 760 28.95 14.02 -29.90
CA PRO A 760 27.91 14.21 -28.89
C PRO A 760 27.29 15.60 -28.96
N ILE A 761 26.05 15.70 -28.51
CA ILE A 761 25.38 16.96 -28.18
C ILE A 761 25.45 17.13 -26.66
N THR A 762 26.01 18.25 -26.21
CA THR A 762 26.02 18.60 -24.79
C THR A 762 24.64 19.01 -24.33
N LEU A 763 24.10 18.31 -23.32
CA LEU A 763 22.85 18.67 -22.69
C LEU A 763 23.07 19.72 -21.60
N PRO A 764 22.20 20.71 -21.44
CA PRO A 764 22.29 21.72 -20.38
C PRO A 764 21.90 21.19 -19.00
N CYS A 765 21.66 19.89 -18.86
CA CYS A 765 21.46 19.21 -17.59
C CYS A 765 22.30 17.93 -17.52
N PRO A 766 22.64 17.45 -16.30
CA PRO A 766 23.27 16.15 -16.11
C PRO A 766 22.42 15.01 -16.67
N ALA A 767 23.07 13.91 -17.04
CA ALA A 767 22.40 12.72 -17.56
C ALA A 767 21.34 12.19 -16.58
N GLU A 768 21.66 12.14 -15.28
CA GLU A 768 20.78 11.68 -14.21
C GLU A 768 19.47 12.47 -14.09
N ASP A 769 19.43 13.68 -14.63
CA ASP A 769 18.25 14.54 -14.66
C ASP A 769 17.41 14.37 -15.92
N VAL A 770 17.79 13.51 -16.86
CA VAL A 770 16.93 13.18 -18.00
C VAL A 770 15.86 12.18 -17.55
N CYS A 771 14.61 12.65 -17.45
CA CYS A 771 13.43 11.84 -17.11
C CYS A 771 12.98 10.99 -18.30
N GLU A 772 12.95 11.56 -19.50
CA GLU A 772 12.41 10.92 -20.70
C GLU A 772 13.28 11.23 -21.93
N LEU A 773 13.40 10.24 -22.82
CA LEU A 773 14.07 10.32 -24.12
C LEU A 773 13.19 9.59 -25.14
N ARG A 774 12.65 10.30 -26.15
CA ARG A 774 11.69 9.72 -27.12
C ARG A 774 11.85 10.29 -28.51
N PHE A 775 11.59 9.46 -29.52
CA PHE A 775 11.42 9.88 -30.91
C PHE A 775 9.94 9.99 -31.28
N SER A 776 9.60 10.89 -32.20
CA SER A 776 8.35 10.87 -32.98
C SER A 776 8.54 10.14 -34.32
N GLU A 777 7.43 9.80 -35.00
CA GLU A 777 7.43 9.21 -36.35
C GLU A 777 8.07 10.16 -37.40
N VAL A 778 7.98 11.47 -37.21
CA VAL A 778 8.68 12.48 -38.04
C VAL A 778 10.13 12.73 -37.61
N ASN A 779 10.76 11.78 -36.89
CA ASN A 779 12.15 11.86 -36.43
C ASN A 779 12.46 13.11 -35.59
N GLY A 780 11.50 13.57 -34.79
CA GLY A 780 11.71 14.53 -33.73
C GLY A 780 12.23 13.82 -32.47
N LEU A 781 13.43 14.16 -32.01
CA LEU A 781 14.00 13.64 -30.77
C LEU A 781 13.73 14.61 -29.61
N TYR A 782 13.15 14.11 -28.53
CA TYR A 782 12.77 14.88 -27.34
C TYR A 782 13.52 14.39 -26.11
N VAL A 783 14.00 15.34 -25.29
CA VAL A 783 14.65 15.13 -23.99
C VAL A 783 13.93 15.96 -22.93
N VAL A 784 13.43 15.31 -21.88
CA VAL A 784 12.75 15.98 -20.76
C VAL A 784 13.65 15.95 -19.53
N SER A 785 13.95 17.13 -18.95
CA SER A 785 14.73 17.23 -17.72
C SER A 785 13.87 17.03 -16.46
N LYS A 786 14.50 16.77 -15.31
CA LYS A 786 13.84 16.89 -14.00
C LYS A 786 13.49 18.35 -13.72
N PRO A 787 12.45 18.61 -12.90
CA PRO A 787 12.21 19.93 -12.35
C PRO A 787 13.36 20.36 -11.44
N ARG A 788 13.86 21.58 -11.63
CA ARG A 788 14.88 22.20 -10.77
C ARG A 788 14.38 23.54 -10.24
N HIS A 789 14.74 23.88 -9.01
CA HIS A 789 14.43 25.18 -8.45
C HIS A 789 15.19 26.27 -9.23
N SER A 790 14.46 27.26 -9.74
CA SER A 790 15.06 28.37 -10.48
C SER A 790 15.45 29.48 -9.52
N ASN A 791 16.71 29.95 -9.56
CA ASN A 791 17.17 31.05 -8.71
C ASN A 791 16.58 32.42 -9.12
N SER A 792 16.07 32.55 -10.35
CA SER A 792 15.56 33.80 -10.91
C SER A 792 14.02 33.93 -10.88
N SER A 793 13.30 32.90 -10.44
CA SER A 793 11.83 32.88 -10.39
C SER A 793 11.36 32.11 -9.16
N THR A 794 10.29 32.57 -8.50
CA THR A 794 9.66 31.88 -7.35
C THR A 794 8.99 30.57 -7.80
N GLY A 795 9.75 29.51 -8.10
CA GLY A 795 9.21 28.21 -8.49
C GLY A 795 10.20 27.24 -9.15
N ASN A 796 9.75 25.99 -9.31
CA ASN A 796 10.48 24.93 -10.01
C ASN A 796 10.25 25.02 -11.53
N VAL A 797 11.29 24.75 -12.32
CA VAL A 797 11.24 24.79 -13.78
C VAL A 797 11.75 23.48 -14.38
N MET A 798 11.00 22.94 -15.33
CA MET A 798 11.34 21.76 -16.11
C MET A 798 11.56 22.15 -17.58
N HIS A 799 12.47 21.50 -18.28
CA HIS A 799 12.79 21.84 -19.67
C HIS A 799 12.57 20.65 -20.60
N VAL A 800 11.99 20.93 -21.77
CA VAL A 800 11.91 20.00 -22.90
C VAL A 800 12.80 20.51 -24.02
N TYR A 801 13.82 19.73 -24.36
CA TYR A 801 14.71 19.97 -25.49
C TYR A 801 14.30 19.09 -26.66
N ALA A 802 14.34 19.63 -27.88
CA ALA A 802 13.91 18.91 -29.06
C ALA A 802 14.84 19.16 -30.26
N TRP A 803 15.01 18.14 -31.10
CA TRP A 803 15.77 18.21 -32.33
C TRP A 803 15.00 17.54 -33.47
N SER A 804 15.01 18.16 -34.65
CA SER A 804 14.58 17.49 -35.89
C SER A 804 15.79 16.79 -36.51
N ILE A 805 15.68 15.48 -36.73
CA ILE A 805 16.73 14.64 -37.29
C ILE A 805 16.39 14.33 -38.75
N GLN A 806 17.28 14.72 -39.66
CA GLN A 806 17.15 14.44 -41.09
C GLN A 806 18.52 14.02 -41.64
N GLY A 807 18.71 12.71 -41.84
CA GLY A 807 20.00 12.15 -42.22
C GLY A 807 21.06 12.44 -41.16
N THR A 808 22.11 13.19 -41.54
CA THR A 808 23.15 13.62 -40.60
C THR A 808 22.87 14.98 -39.96
N ARG A 809 21.86 15.72 -40.45
CA ARG A 809 21.50 17.04 -39.94
C ARG A 809 20.67 16.92 -38.67
N ARG A 810 21.10 17.65 -37.63
CA ARG A 810 20.45 17.70 -36.32
C ARG A 810 20.06 19.15 -36.02
N THR A 811 18.82 19.51 -36.30
CA THR A 811 18.36 20.90 -36.14
C THR A 811 17.72 21.06 -34.77
N ALA A 812 18.37 21.81 -33.86
CA ALA A 812 17.83 22.09 -32.53
C ALA A 812 16.61 23.02 -32.62
N LEU A 813 15.55 22.69 -31.90
CA LEU A 813 14.37 23.53 -31.73
C LEU A 813 14.51 24.38 -30.46
N THR A 814 13.75 25.48 -30.38
CA THR A 814 13.73 26.35 -29.20
C THR A 814 13.31 25.54 -27.95
N PRO A 815 14.11 25.50 -26.87
CA PRO A 815 13.74 24.78 -25.66
C PRO A 815 12.43 25.28 -25.06
N CYS A 816 11.61 24.37 -24.52
CA CYS A 816 10.36 24.71 -23.86
C CYS A 816 10.53 24.63 -22.34
N ALA A 817 10.44 25.77 -21.66
CA ALA A 817 10.51 25.85 -20.20
C ALA A 817 9.10 25.81 -19.58
N ILE A 818 8.88 24.91 -18.65
CA ILE A 818 7.59 24.64 -18.00
C ILE A 818 7.74 25.00 -16.52
N ARG A 819 6.98 25.99 -16.07
CA ARG A 819 7.06 26.54 -14.72
C ARG A 819 5.98 25.94 -13.81
N HIS A 820 6.31 25.80 -12.53
CA HIS A 820 5.43 25.28 -11.49
C HIS A 820 5.35 26.24 -10.32
N GLU A 821 4.14 26.50 -9.85
CA GLU A 821 3.86 27.36 -8.70
C GLU A 821 3.63 26.48 -7.46
N GLY A 822 4.60 26.41 -6.55
CA GLY A 822 4.46 25.66 -5.30
C GLY A 822 5.79 25.28 -4.64
N ARG A 823 5.80 25.28 -3.30
CA ARG A 823 6.81 24.59 -2.47
C ARG A 823 6.33 23.17 -2.23
N ASP A 824 6.36 22.35 -3.27
CA ASP A 824 6.11 20.92 -3.10
C ASP A 824 7.45 20.30 -2.67
N ASP A 825 7.57 19.93 -1.39
CA ASP A 825 8.81 19.42 -0.78
C ASP A 825 9.27 18.09 -1.40
N LEU A 826 8.43 17.48 -2.24
CA LEU A 826 8.68 16.25 -2.98
C LEU A 826 8.63 16.55 -4.49
N LEU A 827 9.77 16.90 -5.09
CA LEU A 827 9.94 17.18 -6.54
C LEU A 827 9.40 16.09 -7.49
N HIS A 828 9.08 14.89 -6.96
CA HIS A 828 8.61 13.72 -7.70
C HIS A 828 7.22 13.86 -8.34
N GLY A 829 6.36 14.77 -7.89
CA GLY A 829 5.00 14.94 -8.43
C GLY A 829 4.89 15.82 -9.68
N LEU A 830 5.94 16.56 -10.04
CA LEU A 830 5.87 17.62 -11.06
C LEU A 830 5.87 17.10 -12.50
N PHE A 831 6.55 15.97 -12.76
CA PHE A 831 6.55 15.25 -14.05
C PHE A 831 5.82 13.92 -13.90
N THR A 832 4.81 13.68 -14.75
CA THR A 832 4.03 12.43 -14.72
C THR A 832 4.28 11.56 -15.95
N CYS A 833 4.11 12.12 -17.16
CA CYS A 833 4.22 11.36 -18.42
C CYS A 833 4.47 12.31 -19.61
N PHE A 834 5.00 11.78 -20.72
CA PHE A 834 5.29 12.51 -21.95
C PHE A 834 4.97 11.64 -23.18
N ALA A 835 4.35 12.24 -24.20
CA ALA A 835 4.10 11.59 -25.49
C ALA A 835 4.32 12.58 -26.66
N PRO A 836 5.12 12.21 -27.67
CA PRO A 836 5.24 13.02 -28.88
C PRO A 836 4.00 12.86 -29.77
N PHE A 837 3.75 13.87 -30.61
CA PHE A 837 2.84 13.76 -31.75
C PHE A 837 3.53 12.98 -32.88
N ASN A 838 2.75 12.29 -33.70
CA ASN A 838 3.27 11.42 -34.74
C ASN A 838 3.66 12.22 -36.00
N ARG A 839 2.78 13.13 -36.44
CA ARG A 839 2.88 13.82 -37.75
C ARG A 839 3.51 15.21 -37.65
N ASP A 840 3.59 15.76 -36.46
CA ASP A 840 4.12 17.11 -36.21
C ASP A 840 5.29 17.08 -35.23
N LEU A 841 6.18 18.09 -35.35
CA LEU A 841 7.14 18.42 -34.30
C LEU A 841 6.38 19.09 -33.15
N ALA A 842 5.70 18.26 -32.38
CA ALA A 842 4.89 18.62 -31.23
C ALA A 842 4.93 17.53 -30.16
N PHE A 843 4.59 17.91 -28.93
CA PHE A 843 4.44 16.98 -27.82
C PHE A 843 3.23 17.33 -26.96
N VAL A 844 2.76 16.32 -26.23
CA VAL A 844 1.90 16.47 -25.06
C VAL A 844 2.61 15.93 -23.82
N MET A 845 2.48 16.63 -22.70
CA MET A 845 3.10 16.26 -21.44
C MET A 845 2.10 16.41 -20.31
N LEU A 846 2.13 15.46 -19.39
CA LEU A 846 1.34 15.47 -18.17
C LEU A 846 2.22 15.83 -16.97
N SER A 847 1.73 16.77 -16.18
CA SER A 847 2.40 17.35 -15.03
C SER A 847 1.44 17.41 -13.84
N GLU A 848 1.95 17.17 -12.62
CA GLU A 848 1.15 17.23 -11.38
C GLU A 848 -0.09 16.32 -11.40
N GLU A 849 -0.09 15.26 -12.21
CA GLU A 849 -1.23 14.35 -12.41
C GLU A 849 -2.53 15.04 -12.85
N ARG A 850 -2.49 16.29 -13.30
CA ARG A 850 -3.71 17.04 -13.65
C ARG A 850 -3.51 18.06 -14.78
N ARG A 851 -2.28 18.47 -15.04
CA ARG A 851 -1.95 19.54 -15.98
C ARG A 851 -1.40 18.97 -17.26
N ILE A 852 -2.16 19.11 -18.35
CA ILE A 852 -1.79 18.72 -19.69
C ILE A 852 -1.16 19.93 -20.40
N ILE A 853 0.03 19.75 -20.96
CA ILE A 853 0.77 20.79 -21.67
C ILE A 853 1.02 20.31 -23.09
N VAL A 854 0.63 21.12 -24.07
CA VAL A 854 0.83 20.84 -25.50
C VAL A 854 1.70 21.92 -26.10
N ARG A 855 2.79 21.52 -26.79
CA ARG A 855 3.66 22.43 -27.55
C ARG A 855 3.80 21.91 -28.96
N ALA A 856 3.60 22.78 -29.96
CA ALA A 856 3.89 22.51 -31.36
C ALA A 856 4.78 23.62 -31.93
N TRP A 857 5.94 23.27 -32.47
CA TRP A 857 6.88 24.26 -33.02
C TRP A 857 6.43 24.78 -34.39
N ASN A 858 5.93 23.89 -35.26
CA ASN A 858 5.45 24.25 -36.60
C ASN A 858 4.30 25.27 -36.55
N LEU A 859 3.38 25.10 -35.60
CA LEU A 859 2.21 25.97 -35.39
C LEU A 859 2.47 27.09 -34.37
N GLN A 860 3.67 27.16 -33.77
CA GLN A 860 4.01 28.04 -32.64
C GLN A 860 3.00 27.98 -31.47
N ARG A 861 2.30 26.85 -31.31
CA ARG A 861 1.24 26.67 -30.34
C ARG A 861 1.83 26.22 -29.00
N TYR A 862 1.46 26.88 -27.91
CA TYR A 862 1.71 26.42 -26.54
C TYR A 862 0.40 26.54 -25.76
N LEU A 863 -0.07 25.44 -25.21
CA LEU A 863 -1.29 25.38 -24.42
C LEU A 863 -1.06 24.63 -23.13
N GLN A 864 -1.74 25.09 -22.08
CA GLN A 864 -1.75 24.46 -20.77
C GLN A 864 -3.20 24.33 -20.32
N SER A 865 -3.55 23.14 -19.88
CA SER A 865 -4.92 22.76 -19.53
C SER A 865 -4.94 21.97 -18.24
N ASN A 866 -5.80 22.34 -17.29
CA ASN A 866 -6.01 21.56 -16.07
C ASN A 866 -7.23 20.64 -16.21
N ALA A 867 -7.04 19.34 -15.98
CA ALA A 867 -8.08 18.32 -15.94
C ALA A 867 -8.81 18.37 -14.59
N ARG A 868 -9.99 18.98 -14.53
CA ARG A 868 -10.75 19.11 -13.27
C ARG A 868 -11.42 17.78 -12.89
N GLY A 869 -11.31 17.40 -11.62
CA GLY A 869 -11.99 16.23 -11.05
C GLY A 869 -11.38 14.87 -11.43
N TYR A 870 -10.24 14.88 -12.12
CA TYR A 870 -9.49 13.68 -12.51
C TYR A 870 -8.03 13.81 -12.11
N ARG A 871 -7.45 12.69 -11.67
CA ARG A 871 -6.00 12.47 -11.56
C ARG A 871 -5.56 11.60 -12.72
N LEU A 872 -4.81 12.18 -13.64
CA LEU A 872 -4.27 11.54 -14.82
C LEU A 872 -2.92 10.89 -14.48
N LEU A 873 -2.66 9.73 -15.05
CA LEU A 873 -1.48 8.89 -14.78
C LEU A 873 -0.63 8.67 -16.03
N HIS A 874 -1.27 8.57 -17.19
CA HIS A 874 -0.59 8.29 -18.45
C HIS A 874 -1.35 8.94 -19.60
N ILE A 875 -0.65 9.32 -20.67
CA ILE A 875 -1.23 9.87 -21.89
C ILE A 875 -0.66 9.18 -23.14
N LEU A 876 -1.46 9.08 -24.19
CA LEU A 876 -1.08 8.62 -25.52
C LEU A 876 -1.64 9.58 -26.57
N VAL A 877 -0.98 9.67 -27.72
CA VAL A 877 -1.48 10.41 -28.89
C VAL A 877 -1.92 9.37 -29.93
N ASP A 878 -3.12 9.55 -30.46
CA ASP A 878 -3.63 8.71 -31.56
C ASP A 878 -2.78 8.90 -32.84
N GLN A 879 -2.76 7.92 -33.74
CA GLN A 879 -1.89 7.92 -34.93
C GLN A 879 -2.17 9.05 -35.92
N ASP A 880 -3.38 9.61 -35.88
CA ASP A 880 -3.77 10.76 -36.70
C ASP A 880 -3.60 12.12 -35.99
N ASP A 881 -3.04 12.10 -34.78
CA ASP A 881 -2.80 13.26 -33.92
C ASP A 881 -4.07 14.05 -33.53
N GLN A 882 -5.27 13.51 -33.81
CA GLN A 882 -6.53 14.21 -33.54
C GLN A 882 -6.99 14.07 -32.09
N GLN A 883 -6.64 12.96 -31.45
CA GLN A 883 -7.08 12.61 -30.09
C GLN A 883 -5.91 12.35 -29.17
N ILE A 884 -5.99 12.89 -27.96
CA ILE A 884 -5.13 12.55 -26.83
C ILE A 884 -5.92 11.63 -25.92
N LEU A 885 -5.43 10.41 -25.75
CA LEU A 885 -6.01 9.43 -24.85
C LEU A 885 -5.33 9.57 -23.49
N ALA A 886 -6.11 9.76 -22.43
CA ALA A 886 -5.59 9.92 -21.09
C ALA A 886 -6.12 8.82 -20.17
N PHE A 887 -5.23 8.18 -19.43
CA PHE A 887 -5.56 7.25 -18.37
C PHE A 887 -5.60 8.02 -17.06
N GLY A 888 -6.71 7.95 -16.34
CA GLY A 888 -6.83 8.64 -15.06
C GLY A 888 -7.96 8.14 -14.20
N THR A 889 -7.92 8.47 -12.92
CA THR A 889 -8.99 8.17 -11.97
C THR A 889 -9.75 9.45 -11.64
N ARG A 890 -11.00 9.33 -11.22
CA ARG A 890 -11.69 10.47 -10.59
C ARG A 890 -11.10 10.69 -9.19
N GLU A 891 -10.99 11.93 -8.72
CA GLU A 891 -10.31 12.25 -7.45
C GLU A 891 -10.85 11.50 -6.20
N ALA A 892 -12.13 11.10 -6.22
CA ALA A 892 -12.78 10.35 -5.14
C ALA A 892 -12.81 8.82 -5.36
N HIS A 893 -12.28 8.33 -6.49
CA HIS A 893 -12.38 6.93 -6.91
C HIS A 893 -11.01 6.36 -7.28
N ASN A 894 -10.86 5.06 -7.11
CA ASN A 894 -9.59 4.38 -7.41
C ASN A 894 -9.60 3.71 -8.79
N ASP A 895 -10.75 3.63 -9.46
CA ASP A 895 -10.88 2.96 -10.75
C ASP A 895 -10.20 3.76 -11.87
N LEU A 896 -9.43 3.06 -12.71
CA LEU A 896 -8.79 3.66 -13.86
C LEU A 896 -9.78 3.80 -15.02
N HIS A 897 -9.84 4.98 -15.61
CA HIS A 897 -10.65 5.27 -16.79
C HIS A 897 -9.76 5.65 -17.98
N LEU A 898 -10.18 5.26 -19.17
CA LEU A 898 -9.67 5.76 -20.44
C LEU A 898 -10.52 6.93 -20.92
N LEU A 899 -9.91 8.11 -21.03
CA LEU A 899 -10.52 9.37 -21.42
C LEU A 899 -10.02 9.74 -22.82
N SER A 900 -10.92 10.28 -23.66
CA SER A 900 -10.55 10.80 -24.98
C SER A 900 -10.68 12.32 -25.00
N ILE A 901 -9.61 13.00 -25.41
CA ILE A 901 -9.48 14.46 -25.41
C ILE A 901 -9.11 14.93 -26.82
N PRO A 902 -10.02 15.60 -27.55
CA PRO A 902 -9.69 16.13 -28.87
C PRO A 902 -8.58 17.18 -28.77
N ALA A 903 -7.52 17.05 -29.57
CA ALA A 903 -6.39 17.97 -29.57
C ALA A 903 -6.79 19.41 -29.94
N SER A 904 -7.88 19.58 -30.70
CA SER A 904 -8.49 20.87 -31.03
C SER A 904 -9.20 21.55 -29.85
N ASN A 905 -9.67 20.80 -28.85
CA ASN A 905 -10.53 21.28 -27.76
C ASN A 905 -9.77 21.72 -26.49
N MET A 906 -8.44 21.84 -26.56
CA MET A 906 -7.62 22.28 -25.43
C MET A 906 -7.92 23.73 -25.03
N ARG A 907 -8.28 23.95 -23.76
CA ARG A 907 -8.60 25.23 -23.10
C ARG A 907 -7.91 25.30 -21.73
N GLU A 908 -7.87 26.45 -21.06
CA GLU A 908 -7.23 26.57 -19.73
C GLU A 908 -7.78 25.54 -18.72
N GLU A 909 -9.07 25.24 -18.78
CA GLU A 909 -9.71 24.19 -17.97
C GLU A 909 -10.46 23.19 -18.84
N LEU A 910 -10.20 21.90 -18.59
CA LEU A 910 -10.82 20.78 -19.28
C LEU A 910 -11.84 20.10 -18.36
N ASN A 911 -13.11 20.21 -18.75
CA ASN A 911 -14.17 19.39 -18.17
C ASN A 911 -14.20 18.06 -18.92
N LEU A 912 -13.49 17.06 -18.39
CA LEU A 912 -13.39 15.74 -19.00
C LEU A 912 -14.70 14.96 -18.80
N ARG A 913 -15.23 14.42 -19.90
CA ARG A 913 -16.40 13.53 -19.85
C ARG A 913 -16.04 12.22 -19.13
N PRO A 914 -17.01 11.51 -18.54
CA PRO A 914 -16.82 10.15 -18.04
C PRO A 914 -16.17 9.25 -19.10
N GLY A 915 -14.94 8.80 -18.85
CA GLY A 915 -14.24 7.84 -19.71
C GLY A 915 -14.67 6.40 -19.46
N HIS A 916 -14.28 5.49 -20.35
CA HIS A 916 -14.55 4.06 -20.20
C HIS A 916 -13.76 3.49 -19.03
N ARG A 917 -14.43 2.75 -18.14
CA ARG A 917 -13.78 2.15 -16.97
C ARG A 917 -12.97 0.94 -17.40
N LEU A 918 -11.71 0.87 -17.00
CA LEU A 918 -10.82 -0.26 -17.28
C LEU A 918 -10.89 -1.29 -16.13
N PRO A 919 -11.51 -2.47 -16.32
CA PRO A 919 -11.84 -3.38 -15.22
C PRO A 919 -10.61 -3.94 -14.50
N GLY A 920 -10.55 -3.74 -13.18
CA GLY A 920 -9.47 -4.26 -12.32
C GLY A 920 -8.17 -3.46 -12.37
N LEU A 921 -8.11 -2.37 -13.15
CA LEU A 921 -7.01 -1.41 -13.12
C LEU A 921 -7.37 -0.24 -12.19
N THR A 922 -6.42 0.17 -11.37
CA THR A 922 -6.58 1.22 -10.37
C THR A 922 -5.49 2.27 -10.47
N TYR A 923 -5.58 3.32 -9.66
CA TYR A 923 -4.54 4.35 -9.55
C TYR A 923 -3.13 3.78 -9.30
N HIS A 924 -3.03 2.66 -8.57
CA HIS A 924 -1.76 2.05 -8.19
C HIS A 924 -1.29 0.96 -9.17
N SER A 925 -2.06 0.68 -10.22
CA SER A 925 -1.69 -0.34 -11.21
C SER A 925 -0.50 0.16 -12.02
N ARG A 926 0.55 -0.66 -12.12
CA ARG A 926 1.66 -0.42 -13.05
C ARG A 926 1.27 -0.97 -14.41
N PHE A 927 1.25 -0.15 -15.44
CA PHE A 927 0.91 -0.59 -16.79
C PHE A 927 1.68 0.21 -17.84
N VAL A 928 1.74 -0.37 -19.03
CA VAL A 928 2.10 0.34 -20.27
C VAL A 928 0.96 0.19 -21.25
N ALA A 929 0.77 1.18 -22.10
CA ALA A 929 -0.29 1.17 -23.09
C ALA A 929 0.20 1.67 -24.45
N ALA A 930 -0.42 1.17 -25.51
CA ALA A 930 -0.16 1.60 -26.88
C ALA A 930 -1.45 1.54 -27.71
N VAL A 931 -1.52 2.40 -28.72
CA VAL A 931 -2.61 2.41 -29.69
C VAL A 931 -2.27 1.44 -30.82
N ASN A 932 -3.23 0.58 -31.17
CA ASN A 932 -3.17 -0.29 -32.33
C ASN A 932 -4.27 0.11 -33.32
N THR A 933 -3.88 0.30 -34.57
CA THR A 933 -4.78 0.56 -35.69
C THR A 933 -4.56 -0.53 -36.72
N THR A 934 -5.65 -1.20 -37.09
CA THR A 934 -5.67 -2.24 -38.12
C THR A 934 -6.62 -1.82 -39.23
N SER A 935 -6.11 -1.80 -40.47
CA SER A 935 -6.89 -1.49 -41.66
C SER A 935 -7.10 -2.77 -42.47
N ALA A 936 -8.34 -3.23 -42.57
CA ALA A 936 -8.74 -4.36 -43.40
C ALA A 936 -9.74 -3.87 -44.46
N GLY A 937 -9.27 -3.63 -45.68
CA GLY A 937 -10.09 -3.03 -46.74
C GLY A 937 -10.49 -1.59 -46.42
N THR A 938 -11.80 -1.29 -46.43
CA THR A 938 -12.35 0.05 -46.12
C THR A 938 -12.62 0.28 -44.63
N ILE A 939 -12.48 -0.75 -43.79
CA ILE A 939 -12.78 -0.67 -42.35
C ILE A 939 -11.46 -0.51 -41.58
N THR A 940 -11.37 0.57 -40.80
CA THR A 940 -10.25 0.80 -39.88
C THR A 940 -10.72 0.52 -38.46
N ARG A 941 -10.18 -0.52 -37.82
CA ARG A 941 -10.44 -0.83 -36.40
C ARG A 941 -9.33 -0.21 -35.55
N ARG A 942 -9.71 0.55 -34.51
CA ARG A 942 -8.78 1.15 -33.54
C ARG A 942 -9.00 0.54 -32.17
N CYS A 943 -7.93 0.18 -31.48
CA CYS A 943 -7.99 -0.26 -30.09
C CYS A 943 -6.78 0.22 -29.29
N VAL A 944 -6.94 0.23 -27.97
CA VAL A 944 -5.89 0.48 -27.00
C VAL A 944 -5.54 -0.84 -26.34
N LEU A 945 -4.26 -1.20 -26.39
CA LEU A 945 -3.71 -2.36 -25.68
C LEU A 945 -3.03 -1.88 -24.42
N ILE A 946 -3.36 -2.52 -23.30
CA ILE A 946 -2.87 -2.17 -21.97
C ILE A 946 -2.23 -3.43 -21.39
N ALA A 947 -0.93 -3.39 -21.15
CA ALA A 947 -0.20 -4.45 -20.44
C ALA A 947 0.02 -4.02 -18.99
N ALA A 948 -0.77 -4.59 -18.07
CA ALA A 948 -0.67 -4.36 -16.63
C ALA A 948 0.26 -5.40 -15.98
N LEU A 949 1.17 -4.92 -15.14
CA LEU A 949 2.19 -5.73 -14.49
C LEU A 949 1.69 -6.19 -13.12
N GLU A 950 1.50 -7.50 -12.97
CA GLU A 950 0.99 -8.17 -11.77
C GLU A 950 2.05 -9.15 -11.22
N GLY A 951 3.23 -8.62 -10.89
CA GLY A 951 4.39 -9.41 -10.42
C GLY A 951 4.98 -10.26 -11.55
N ALA A 952 4.91 -11.58 -11.41
CA ALA A 952 5.35 -12.54 -12.43
C ALA A 952 4.30 -12.78 -13.54
N THR A 953 3.22 -12.00 -13.61
CA THR A 953 2.19 -12.11 -14.66
C THR A 953 1.97 -10.75 -15.32
N ILE A 954 1.78 -10.76 -16.65
CA ILE A 954 1.29 -9.59 -17.39
C ILE A 954 -0.15 -9.85 -17.78
N ARG A 955 -1.03 -8.91 -17.42
CA ARG A 955 -2.43 -8.89 -17.87
C ARG A 955 -2.58 -7.94 -19.06
N ILE A 956 -2.94 -8.47 -20.22
CA ILE A 956 -3.19 -7.69 -21.43
C ILE A 956 -4.69 -7.42 -21.52
N VAL A 957 -5.07 -6.15 -21.61
CA VAL A 957 -6.45 -5.71 -21.80
C VAL A 957 -6.55 -5.02 -23.16
N ARG A 958 -7.49 -5.49 -24.00
CA ARG A 958 -7.85 -4.81 -25.24
C ARG A 958 -9.13 -4.01 -25.02
N HIS A 959 -9.06 -2.71 -25.33
CA HIS A 959 -10.21 -1.82 -25.33
C HIS A 959 -10.42 -1.23 -26.72
N SER A 960 -11.54 -1.53 -27.36
CA SER A 960 -11.88 -0.99 -28.67
C SER A 960 -12.24 0.49 -28.55
N LEU A 961 -11.70 1.33 -29.43
CA LEU A 961 -12.11 2.72 -29.55
C LEU A 961 -13.30 2.76 -30.51
N GLU A 962 -14.47 3.20 -30.03
CA GLU A 962 -15.63 3.42 -30.90
C GLU A 962 -15.28 4.46 -31.99
N LEU A 963 -15.60 4.14 -33.25
CA LEU A 963 -15.41 5.00 -34.43
C LEU A 963 -16.38 6.19 -34.43
#